data_AF-A0A914M148-F1
#
_entry.id   AF-A0A914M148-F1
#
_cell.length_a   1.000
_cell.length_b   1.000
_cell.length_c   1.000
_cell.angle_alpha   90.00
_cell.angle_beta   90.00
_cell.angle_gamma   90.00
#
_symmetry.space_group_name_H-M   'P 1'
#
loop_
_entity.id
_entity.type
_entity.pdbx_description
1 polymer ?
#
loop_
_entity_poly.entity_id
_entity_poly.type
_entity_poly.pdbx_seq_one_letter_code
_entity_poly.pdbx_strand_id
1 'polypeptide(L)'
;MDYQPPKKRARSFFIDNLLAQDQTGEGAPEEYVEKLEDFIQHIEKFKIVKSYSKYLIKSIPADPETLLAGIFQYCFDEAISNARTKRVEPEMLGCTLTSELLDTDIWIPIRPTTENTFDTMLNQFNKVAQSKKSAGITLWGKPFSITVMIADKANLSRSNNLTGGAPRKLAPLHHQIKEKSLIKINNNDGYCLFYSLLASMIRVTGIFTRSQFYNYVHARYGSRGHFEKDTLELMEYVGAPLGYEEYNAEDWVPPVVDYWNEKYEGQFVFKVFVFDCLGNYKPCFKYGPDNFDSPILLYFDGSHFNGVTCTGGLFGQPYCLSCETVYSHPQAHSIKCRSRCLNCSRTGPLYPCPPRNNFFKKCEGCLKKFINQDCFNHHINSNFCKRSKRCEKCGIIWDTEGNNKDGRKGHQCNERYCKVCFSYHDRKRGCFVSPIESKVQKPYRIVVFDLETMQHVVSDNNKRRHQANFIAARITCPKCIEEEQDDCNICGESRLITFSERPFSKTNVNNKIIGPNPIVSFVKWIIETTKGCDTMAFSHFGGRFDMVIVFRELFLLGFTPEMLRRGNKMYEMKVKVSKKSMLIFRDSFNLMPMSLASLVPAFALDVEEKPFFPHLANRPENYGKEIFPVPSDYFAEGMMPDKRKEFDRWFAINKDEPFFLDEALAAYCTNDVEILLAALITFRREFMNVTRRGPCQRAASTRAHNGIDILKESMTIASACMCHFRTNHLKKNHLAIVPEKGYDNADNQSRLALKFLKWYEEEYGVEVQTAYSKGGEKKIDKYKLDGWIEEEQLGIEVNGCVWHGCEKCYPESNTILPNGFTAGKQREKDEMRLEFIKSQGVKVKIFWECEIRKMLDKDREMRNKFKNYLDNGPIDIRSCFFGGRTGPLRLFYSPRAGEKISYYDVTSLYPFVNVSTKYPVGHPKVHIINKDVHWTRPEDNTFQLAILKVFVIPPRIIDIPVLPMKIGTDDERLLFPLCSRCACENREGSVNQNYSCPHSDLQRGWVSTCTSIELNVALEEGYIVTKLFRVLEYTSSDDKLFAPYISEFMSEKIHSSGFDSSMKDNFAAEENFIKECNEKFGIIIERNKMGANKGRRTQAKLIVKQFMGEIFVKKCWTFTMHHY
;
A
#
# COMPACT_ATOMS: atom_id res chain seq x y z
N MET A 1 -0.55 -67.53 -11.21
CA MET A 1 0.08 -67.61 -9.88
C MET A 1 0.61 -66.23 -9.56
N ASP A 2 0.01 -65.63 -8.54
CA ASP A 2 0.29 -64.28 -8.05
C ASP A 2 1.75 -64.11 -7.60
N TYR A 3 2.37 -63.01 -8.04
CA TYR A 3 3.57 -62.48 -7.39
C TYR A 3 3.34 -60.98 -7.15
N GLN A 4 2.85 -60.66 -5.95
CA GLN A 4 2.66 -59.29 -5.50
C GLN A 4 3.99 -58.65 -5.06
N PRO A 5 4.29 -57.41 -5.47
CA PRO A 5 5.43 -56.65 -4.98
C PRO A 5 5.23 -56.14 -3.53
N PRO A 6 6.31 -55.94 -2.76
CA PRO A 6 6.24 -55.64 -1.34
C PRO A 6 5.68 -54.24 -1.04
N LYS A 7 4.75 -54.20 -0.08
CA LYS A 7 4.13 -52.99 0.50
C LYS A 7 5.18 -52.06 1.10
N LYS A 8 5.22 -50.81 0.64
CA LYS A 8 5.93 -49.68 1.27
C LYS A 8 5.39 -49.44 2.68
N ARG A 9 6.27 -49.54 3.68
CA ARG A 9 6.04 -49.02 5.04
C ARG A 9 6.01 -47.50 5.01
N ALA A 10 4.97 -46.90 5.59
CA ALA A 10 4.97 -45.50 5.97
C ALA A 10 6.08 -45.26 7.00
N ARG A 11 7.01 -44.34 6.75
CA ARG A 11 7.93 -43.83 7.77
C ARG A 11 7.19 -42.71 8.51
N SER A 12 6.89 -42.94 9.78
CA SER A 12 6.50 -41.92 10.74
C SER A 12 7.70 -41.01 11.02
N PHE A 13 7.51 -39.69 10.91
CA PHE A 13 8.45 -38.72 11.45
C PHE A 13 7.97 -38.34 12.85
N PHE A 14 8.43 -39.08 13.87
CA PHE A 14 8.35 -38.63 15.26
C PHE A 14 9.53 -37.68 15.55
N ILE A 15 9.25 -36.67 16.37
CA ILE A 15 10.15 -35.63 16.89
C ILE A 15 11.30 -36.20 17.75
N ASP A 16 11.23 -37.48 18.13
CA ASP A 16 12.24 -38.18 18.95
C ASP A 16 13.65 -38.19 18.32
N ASN A 17 13.78 -37.92 17.02
CA ASN A 17 15.08 -37.86 16.32
C ASN A 17 15.76 -36.47 16.35
N LEU A 18 15.15 -35.45 16.95
CA LEU A 18 15.73 -34.09 17.05
C LEU A 18 16.34 -33.76 18.42
N LEU A 19 16.20 -34.62 19.43
CA LEU A 19 16.69 -34.37 20.79
C LEU A 19 17.86 -35.29 21.22
N ALA A 20 18.60 -35.85 20.26
CA ALA A 20 19.84 -36.56 20.55
C ALA A 20 21.02 -35.59 20.80
N GLN A 21 20.91 -34.79 21.86
CA GLN A 21 22.03 -34.16 22.56
C GLN A 21 21.70 -34.21 24.05
N ASP A 22 22.62 -34.75 24.85
CA ASP A 22 22.45 -34.99 26.29
C ASP A 22 21.87 -33.77 27.03
N GLN A 23 20.70 -33.95 27.62
CA GLN A 23 19.97 -32.94 28.38
C GLN A 23 20.41 -32.97 29.84
N THR A 24 21.17 -31.97 30.28
CA THR A 24 21.42 -31.72 31.71
C THR A 24 20.36 -30.77 32.25
N GLY A 25 19.22 -31.32 32.66
CA GLY A 25 18.18 -30.62 33.40
C GLY A 25 17.27 -31.63 34.09
N GLU A 26 17.34 -31.72 35.41
CA GLU A 26 16.55 -32.68 36.20
C GLU A 26 15.09 -32.20 36.32
N GLY A 27 14.14 -32.94 35.73
CA GLY A 27 12.69 -32.78 35.94
C GLY A 27 11.84 -33.11 34.71
N ALA A 28 10.75 -33.87 34.88
CA ALA A 28 9.82 -34.17 33.78
C ALA A 28 8.90 -32.95 33.51
N PRO A 29 8.65 -32.55 32.24
CA PRO A 29 7.83 -31.38 31.91
C PRO A 29 6.43 -31.36 32.54
N GLU A 30 5.84 -32.55 32.73
CA GLU A 30 4.53 -32.79 33.37
C GLU A 30 4.45 -32.26 34.82
N GLU A 31 5.56 -32.28 35.55
CA GLU A 31 5.60 -31.87 36.97
C GLU A 31 5.41 -30.36 37.16
N TYR A 32 5.62 -29.58 36.09
CA TYR A 32 5.55 -28.12 36.08
C TYR A 32 4.26 -27.57 35.50
N VAL A 33 3.36 -28.42 34.99
CA VAL A 33 2.15 -28.02 34.27
C VAL A 33 0.91 -28.44 35.07
N GLU A 34 -0.02 -27.50 35.27
CA GLU A 34 -1.34 -27.76 35.83
C GLU A 34 -2.42 -27.28 34.86
N LYS A 35 -3.26 -28.20 34.35
CA LYS A 35 -4.36 -27.85 33.45
C LYS A 35 -5.49 -27.17 34.24
N LEU A 36 -5.85 -25.95 33.85
CA LEU A 36 -6.86 -25.14 34.53
C LEU A 36 -8.25 -25.27 33.90
N GLU A 37 -8.35 -25.08 32.59
CA GLU A 37 -9.63 -24.98 31.89
C GLU A 37 -9.53 -25.60 30.50
N ASP A 38 -10.64 -26.18 30.02
CA ASP A 38 -10.69 -26.76 28.68
C ASP A 38 -12.11 -26.75 28.11
N PHE A 39 -12.37 -25.90 27.13
CA PHE A 39 -13.71 -25.65 26.59
C PHE A 39 -13.70 -25.42 25.08
N ILE A 40 -14.87 -25.59 24.46
CA ILE A 40 -15.08 -25.36 23.04
C ILE A 40 -15.85 -24.05 22.86
N GLN A 41 -15.41 -23.23 21.91
CA GLN A 41 -16.12 -22.05 21.46
C GLN A 41 -16.53 -22.22 20.01
N HIS A 42 -17.83 -22.08 19.75
CA HIS A 42 -18.36 -21.99 18.39
C HIS A 42 -18.41 -20.53 17.98
N ILE A 43 -17.61 -20.14 16.98
CA ILE A 43 -17.67 -18.80 16.42
C ILE A 43 -18.53 -18.83 15.17
N GLU A 44 -19.85 -18.69 15.36
CA GLU A 44 -20.86 -18.78 14.29
C GLU A 44 -20.54 -17.87 13.10
N LYS A 45 -20.07 -16.65 13.36
CA LYS A 45 -19.71 -15.65 12.34
C LYS A 45 -18.61 -16.11 11.37
N PHE A 46 -17.67 -16.93 11.83
CA PHE A 46 -16.57 -17.43 11.02
C PHE A 46 -16.69 -18.93 10.73
N LYS A 47 -17.73 -19.60 11.25
CA LYS A 47 -17.95 -21.05 11.18
C LYS A 47 -16.71 -21.86 11.62
N ILE A 48 -15.98 -21.33 12.61
CA ILE A 48 -14.81 -21.97 13.20
C ILE A 48 -15.22 -22.55 14.54
N VAL A 49 -14.88 -23.82 14.78
CA VAL A 49 -14.88 -24.41 16.12
C VAL A 49 -13.49 -24.28 16.69
N LYS A 50 -13.38 -23.66 17.86
CA LYS A 50 -12.12 -23.52 18.57
C LYS A 50 -12.15 -24.32 19.86
N SER A 51 -11.16 -25.17 20.07
CA SER A 51 -10.87 -25.78 21.36
C SER A 51 -9.84 -24.94 22.07
N TYR A 52 -10.12 -24.55 23.31
CA TYR A 52 -9.19 -23.82 24.17
C TYR A 52 -8.78 -24.73 25.32
N SER A 53 -7.48 -24.86 25.55
CA SER A 53 -6.93 -25.56 26.72
C SER A 53 -5.97 -24.62 27.43
N LYS A 54 -6.25 -24.31 28.70
CA LYS A 54 -5.49 -23.38 29.53
C LYS A 54 -4.67 -24.16 30.55
N TYR A 55 -3.39 -23.83 30.63
CA TYR A 55 -2.40 -24.45 31.49
C TYR A 55 -1.75 -23.39 32.38
N LEU A 56 -1.54 -23.69 33.66
CA LEU A 56 -0.71 -22.95 34.58
C LEU A 56 0.66 -23.62 34.63
N ILE A 57 1.70 -22.85 34.36
CA ILE A 57 3.08 -23.29 34.54
C ILE A 57 3.54 -22.86 35.92
N LYS A 58 3.91 -23.83 36.76
CA LYS A 58 4.43 -23.60 38.11
C LYS A 58 5.84 -23.00 38.05
N SER A 59 6.33 -22.45 39.17
CA SER A 59 7.61 -21.72 39.20
C SER A 59 8.76 -22.55 38.63
N ILE A 60 9.27 -22.12 37.48
CA ILE A 60 10.38 -22.76 36.77
C ILE A 60 11.71 -22.28 37.39
N PRO A 61 12.73 -23.13 37.57
CA PRO A 61 14.05 -22.72 38.04
C PRO A 61 14.65 -21.58 37.21
N ALA A 62 15.56 -20.79 37.78
CA ALA A 62 16.26 -19.74 37.05
C ALA A 62 17.22 -20.37 36.02
N ASP A 63 16.85 -20.24 34.74
CA ASP A 63 17.60 -20.61 33.52
C ASP A 63 17.51 -22.06 32.99
N PRO A 64 16.40 -22.45 32.32
CA PRO A 64 16.35 -23.71 31.58
C PRO A 64 15.61 -23.56 30.23
N GLU A 65 16.22 -22.93 29.23
CA GLU A 65 15.59 -22.78 27.88
C GLU A 65 15.10 -24.13 27.30
N THR A 66 15.81 -25.22 27.59
CA THR A 66 15.48 -26.59 27.20
C THR A 66 14.28 -27.18 27.96
N LEU A 67 14.06 -26.82 29.22
CA LEU A 67 12.92 -27.30 30.01
C LEU A 67 11.62 -26.60 29.58
N LEU A 68 11.67 -25.30 29.27
CA LEU A 68 10.50 -24.59 28.72
C LEU A 68 10.08 -25.12 27.37
N ALA A 69 11.05 -25.50 26.55
CA ALA A 69 10.80 -26.19 25.30
C ALA A 69 10.01 -27.50 25.56
N GLY A 70 10.44 -28.33 26.52
CA GLY A 70 9.68 -29.52 26.91
C GLY A 70 8.26 -29.21 27.42
N ILE A 71 8.11 -28.17 28.25
CA ILE A 71 6.84 -27.77 28.85
C ILE A 71 5.83 -27.27 27.79
N PHE A 72 6.25 -26.41 26.86
CA PHE A 72 5.37 -25.91 25.81
C PHE A 72 4.95 -27.02 24.84
N GLN A 73 5.86 -27.94 24.53
CA GLN A 73 5.56 -29.10 23.69
C GLN A 73 4.50 -29.99 24.37
N TYR A 74 4.67 -30.27 25.67
CA TYR A 74 3.69 -31.01 26.45
C TYR A 74 2.30 -30.35 26.43
N CYS A 75 2.21 -29.03 26.69
CA CYS A 75 0.92 -28.32 26.64
C CYS A 75 0.25 -28.39 25.26
N PHE A 76 1.02 -28.37 24.17
CA PHE A 76 0.48 -28.47 22.81
C PHE A 76 0.01 -29.88 22.47
N ASP A 77 0.80 -30.89 22.78
CA ASP A 77 0.44 -32.29 22.53
C ASP A 77 -0.80 -32.69 23.32
N GLU A 78 -0.88 -32.25 24.58
CA GLU A 78 -2.06 -32.46 25.41
C GLU A 78 -3.28 -31.69 24.87
N ALA A 79 -3.12 -30.43 24.44
CA ALA A 79 -4.20 -29.66 23.83
C ALA A 79 -4.70 -30.30 22.52
N ILE A 80 -3.78 -30.80 21.68
CA ILE A 80 -4.10 -31.50 20.42
C ILE A 80 -4.87 -32.78 20.71
N SER A 81 -4.43 -33.56 21.68
CA SER A 81 -5.14 -34.77 22.12
C SER A 81 -6.55 -34.43 22.62
N ASN A 82 -6.68 -33.39 23.44
CA ASN A 82 -7.97 -32.92 23.97
C ASN A 82 -8.90 -32.35 22.88
N ALA A 83 -8.37 -31.67 21.86
CA ALA A 83 -9.16 -31.22 20.72
C ALA A 83 -9.70 -32.40 19.91
N ARG A 84 -8.88 -33.43 19.69
CA ARG A 84 -9.29 -34.65 18.96
C ARG A 84 -10.36 -35.45 19.70
N THR A 85 -10.27 -35.60 21.02
CA THR A 85 -11.34 -36.26 21.80
C THR A 85 -12.68 -35.50 21.71
N LYS A 86 -12.62 -34.19 21.49
CA LYS A 86 -13.74 -33.30 21.26
C LYS A 86 -14.17 -33.15 19.78
N ARG A 87 -13.62 -33.98 18.88
CA ARG A 87 -13.87 -33.97 17.43
C ARG A 87 -13.50 -32.66 16.72
N VAL A 88 -12.51 -31.93 17.23
CA VAL A 88 -11.92 -30.75 16.57
C VAL A 88 -10.59 -31.18 15.96
N GLU A 89 -10.51 -31.19 14.63
CA GLU A 89 -9.25 -31.55 13.96
C GLU A 89 -8.20 -30.43 14.14
N PRO A 90 -6.99 -30.73 14.64
CA PRO A 90 -5.99 -29.74 14.95
C PRO A 90 -5.24 -29.30 13.68
N GLU A 91 -5.89 -28.50 12.84
CA GLU A 91 -5.27 -27.93 11.64
C GLU A 91 -4.53 -26.63 11.92
N MET A 92 -5.04 -25.82 12.84
CA MET A 92 -4.43 -24.56 13.21
C MET A 92 -4.26 -24.48 14.72
N LEU A 93 -3.14 -23.95 15.17
CA LEU A 93 -2.80 -23.74 16.55
C LEU A 93 -2.35 -22.28 16.74
N GLY A 94 -2.91 -21.63 17.74
CA GLY A 94 -2.43 -20.37 18.28
C GLY A 94 -2.31 -20.50 19.79
N CYS A 95 -1.62 -19.57 20.43
CA CYS A 95 -1.60 -19.53 21.88
C CYS A 95 -1.47 -18.11 22.40
N THR A 96 -1.91 -17.94 23.64
CA THR A 96 -1.75 -16.71 24.40
C THR A 96 -1.01 -17.04 25.68
N LEU A 97 0.05 -16.30 25.94
CA LEU A 97 0.81 -16.35 27.18
C LEU A 97 0.43 -15.15 28.05
N THR A 98 -0.01 -15.43 29.27
CA THR A 98 -0.46 -14.44 30.24
C THR A 98 0.31 -14.62 31.54
N SER A 99 0.88 -13.53 32.05
CA SER A 99 1.59 -13.46 33.33
C SER A 99 1.34 -12.10 33.97
N GLU A 100 1.27 -12.03 35.29
CA GLU A 100 1.15 -10.77 36.04
C GLU A 100 2.35 -9.82 35.82
N LEU A 101 3.48 -10.35 35.36
CA LEU A 101 4.69 -9.58 35.08
C LEU A 101 4.72 -8.98 33.66
N LEU A 102 3.72 -9.28 32.82
CA LEU A 102 3.60 -8.79 31.45
C LEU A 102 2.61 -7.62 31.38
N ASP A 103 3.02 -6.50 30.77
CA ASP A 103 2.13 -5.34 30.58
C ASP A 103 1.00 -5.64 29.57
N THR A 104 1.24 -6.60 28.66
CA THR A 104 0.29 -7.11 27.68
C THR A 104 0.55 -8.59 27.41
N ASP A 105 -0.52 -9.37 27.21
CA ASP A 105 -0.42 -10.78 26.82
C ASP A 105 0.43 -10.96 25.54
N ILE A 106 1.27 -11.99 25.54
CA ILE A 106 2.01 -12.38 24.34
C ILE A 106 1.07 -13.25 23.51
N TRP A 107 0.54 -12.64 22.46
CA TRP A 107 -0.37 -13.31 21.54
C TRP A 107 0.38 -13.87 20.33
N ILE A 108 0.21 -15.17 20.10
CA ILE A 108 0.70 -15.85 18.92
C ILE A 108 -0.48 -16.09 18.00
N PRO A 109 -0.45 -15.53 16.77
CA PRO A 109 -1.55 -15.72 15.84
C PRO A 109 -1.74 -17.20 15.55
N ILE A 110 -3.00 -17.57 15.35
CA ILE A 110 -3.40 -18.91 14.91
C ILE A 110 -2.70 -19.20 13.56
N ARG A 111 -1.90 -20.25 13.52
CA ARG A 111 -1.13 -20.71 12.35
C ARG A 111 -1.39 -22.20 12.11
N PRO A 112 -1.16 -22.72 10.90
CA PRO A 112 -1.21 -24.17 10.68
C PRO A 112 -0.38 -24.94 11.70
N THR A 113 -0.84 -26.08 12.18
CA THR A 113 -0.10 -26.95 13.11
C THR A 113 1.23 -27.47 12.54
N THR A 114 1.40 -27.39 11.22
CA THR A 114 2.62 -27.71 10.49
C THR A 114 3.65 -26.57 10.45
N GLU A 115 3.26 -25.33 10.78
CA GLU A 115 4.20 -24.22 10.94
C GLU A 115 4.80 -24.25 12.37
N ASN A 116 6.10 -23.91 12.51
CA ASN A 116 6.87 -23.89 13.78
C ASN A 116 6.31 -22.89 14.82
N THR A 117 5.10 -23.16 15.31
CA THR A 117 4.36 -22.34 16.26
C THR A 117 5.06 -22.38 17.62
N PHE A 118 5.70 -23.50 17.92
CA PHE A 118 6.62 -23.70 19.03
C PHE A 118 7.84 -22.77 19.00
N ASP A 119 8.67 -22.81 17.95
CA ASP A 119 9.84 -21.93 17.86
C ASP A 119 9.43 -20.45 17.84
N THR A 120 8.29 -20.15 17.21
CA THR A 120 7.74 -18.80 17.22
C THR A 120 7.38 -18.37 18.64
N MET A 121 6.83 -19.28 19.45
CA MET A 121 6.49 -19.03 20.85
C MET A 121 7.72 -18.84 21.72
N LEU A 122 8.68 -19.76 21.64
CA LEU A 122 9.92 -19.67 22.39
C LEU A 122 10.68 -18.38 22.03
N ASN A 123 10.75 -18.02 20.74
CA ASN A 123 11.37 -16.78 20.30
C ASN A 123 10.63 -15.51 20.77
N GLN A 124 9.29 -15.52 20.77
CA GLN A 124 8.52 -14.37 21.27
C GLN A 124 8.62 -14.25 22.79
N PHE A 125 8.57 -15.36 23.52
CA PHE A 125 8.78 -15.40 24.95
C PHE A 125 10.18 -14.91 25.32
N ASN A 126 11.22 -15.41 24.65
CA ASN A 126 12.61 -15.00 24.86
C ASN A 126 12.84 -13.51 24.54
N LYS A 127 12.22 -12.98 23.48
CA LYS A 127 12.27 -11.53 23.17
C LYS A 127 11.69 -10.67 24.29
N VAL A 128 10.57 -11.10 24.88
CA VAL A 128 9.92 -10.35 25.95
C VAL A 128 10.67 -10.50 27.27
N ALA A 129 11.17 -11.70 27.58
CA ALA A 129 12.07 -11.94 28.71
C ALA A 129 13.33 -11.07 28.61
N GLN A 130 13.95 -10.96 27.43
CA GLN A 130 15.13 -10.14 27.18
C GLN A 130 14.83 -8.64 27.33
N SER A 131 13.67 -8.17 26.83
CA SER A 131 13.21 -6.79 26.97
C SER A 131 12.91 -6.39 28.42
N LYS A 132 12.47 -7.33 29.27
CA LYS A 132 12.21 -7.08 30.71
C LYS A 132 13.48 -7.22 31.55
N LYS A 133 14.46 -8.03 31.13
CA LYS A 133 15.78 -8.16 31.77
C LYS A 133 16.54 -6.83 31.79
N SER A 134 16.38 -5.98 30.78
CA SER A 134 16.95 -4.62 30.75
C SER A 134 16.30 -3.63 31.74
N ALA A 135 15.11 -3.96 32.27
CA ALA A 135 14.40 -3.23 33.32
C ALA A 135 14.54 -3.87 34.72
N GLY A 136 15.39 -4.89 34.88
CA GLY A 136 15.62 -5.58 36.16
C GLY A 136 14.53 -6.58 36.57
N ILE A 137 13.56 -6.89 35.70
CA ILE A 137 12.48 -7.84 35.96
C ILE A 137 12.77 -9.15 35.22
N THR A 138 12.74 -10.27 35.93
CA THR A 138 12.88 -11.62 35.36
C THR A 138 11.53 -12.32 35.32
N LEU A 139 11.14 -12.83 34.14
CA LEU A 139 9.96 -13.69 33.97
C LEU A 139 10.21 -15.11 34.52
N TRP A 140 11.45 -15.45 34.86
CA TRP A 140 11.86 -16.74 35.41
C TRP A 140 11.54 -16.82 36.92
N GLY A 141 11.11 -17.99 37.40
CA GLY A 141 10.82 -18.23 38.83
C GLY A 141 9.41 -17.84 39.31
N LYS A 142 8.53 -17.34 38.43
CA LYS A 142 7.13 -17.01 38.77
C LYS A 142 6.16 -17.76 37.86
N PRO A 143 4.98 -18.18 38.37
CA PRO A 143 4.01 -18.91 37.57
C PRO A 143 3.39 -18.01 36.48
N PHE A 144 3.09 -18.61 35.33
CA PHE A 144 2.40 -17.95 34.23
C PHE A 144 1.47 -18.94 33.53
N SER A 145 0.46 -18.44 32.82
CA SER A 145 -0.52 -19.28 32.13
C SER A 145 -0.34 -19.26 30.61
N ILE A 146 -0.61 -20.41 30.00
CA ILE A 146 -0.64 -20.62 28.55
C ILE A 146 -2.06 -21.04 28.18
N THR A 147 -2.70 -20.29 27.31
CA THR A 147 -3.94 -20.73 26.67
C THR A 147 -3.61 -21.17 25.25
N VAL A 148 -3.66 -22.48 25.02
CA VAL A 148 -3.53 -23.08 23.69
C VAL A 148 -4.90 -23.06 23.01
N MET A 149 -4.96 -22.53 21.80
CA MET A 149 -6.14 -22.47 20.97
C MET A 149 -5.94 -23.34 19.74
N ILE A 150 -6.77 -24.35 19.58
CA ILE A 150 -6.79 -25.22 18.41
C ILE A 150 -8.04 -24.91 17.60
N ALA A 151 -7.86 -24.63 16.33
CA ALA A 151 -8.94 -24.38 15.40
C ALA A 151 -8.92 -25.41 14.27
N ASP A 152 -10.07 -26.01 14.04
CA ASP A 152 -10.33 -26.88 12.90
C ASP A 152 -10.63 -26.01 11.67
N LYS A 153 -9.74 -26.08 10.68
CA LYS A 153 -9.93 -25.49 9.35
C LYS A 153 -10.27 -26.54 8.28
N ALA A 154 -10.29 -27.84 8.60
CA ALA A 154 -10.62 -28.92 7.66
C ALA A 154 -12.09 -28.81 7.30
N ASN A 155 -12.90 -28.46 8.29
CA ASN A 155 -14.30 -28.06 8.12
C ASN A 155 -14.47 -26.67 7.45
N LEU A 156 -13.39 -25.93 7.19
CA LEU A 156 -13.38 -24.66 6.45
C LEU A 156 -12.88 -24.79 4.99
N SER A 157 -12.64 -26.00 4.47
CA SER A 157 -12.25 -26.18 3.07
C SER A 157 -13.02 -27.26 2.30
N ARG A 158 -14.25 -27.58 2.72
CA ARG A 158 -15.32 -27.89 1.74
C ARG A 158 -16.13 -26.64 1.50
N SER A 159 -15.52 -25.80 0.66
CA SER A 159 -16.05 -24.66 -0.11
C SER A 159 -17.13 -23.78 0.52
N ASN A 160 -17.32 -22.62 -0.11
CA ASN A 160 -18.69 -22.14 -0.25
C ASN A 160 -19.47 -23.29 -0.89
N ASN A 161 -20.11 -24.13 -0.08
CA ASN A 161 -21.17 -24.99 -0.58
C ASN A 161 -22.18 -24.02 -1.19
N LEU A 162 -22.06 -23.82 -2.51
CA LEU A 162 -23.10 -23.26 -3.36
C LEU A 162 -24.15 -24.38 -3.41
N THR A 163 -24.72 -24.70 -2.25
CA THR A 163 -25.74 -25.72 -2.05
C THR A 163 -27.06 -24.99 -1.96
N GLY A 164 -27.98 -25.36 -2.83
CA GLY A 164 -29.31 -24.79 -2.86
C GLY A 164 -30.36 -25.87 -2.81
N GLY A 165 -31.44 -25.59 -2.08
CA GLY A 165 -32.60 -26.47 -1.93
C GLY A 165 -33.93 -25.69 -1.91
N ALA A 166 -34.99 -26.34 -1.43
CA ALA A 166 -36.34 -25.77 -1.32
C ALA A 166 -36.34 -24.42 -0.56
N PRO A 167 -37.24 -23.48 -0.90
CA PRO A 167 -37.15 -22.09 -0.46
C PRO A 167 -37.16 -21.95 1.07
N ARG A 168 -36.09 -21.37 1.63
CA ARG A 168 -36.04 -20.82 2.99
C ARG A 168 -36.18 -19.30 2.92
N LYS A 169 -36.59 -18.67 4.04
CA LYS A 169 -36.86 -17.20 4.14
C LYS A 169 -35.78 -16.40 3.39
N LEU A 170 -36.20 -15.70 2.33
CA LEU A 170 -35.31 -14.91 1.46
C LEU A 170 -34.50 -13.90 2.29
N ALA A 171 -33.18 -13.96 2.16
CA ALA A 171 -32.33 -12.84 2.52
C ALA A 171 -32.68 -11.64 1.61
N PRO A 172 -32.69 -10.39 2.12
CA PRO A 172 -32.96 -9.22 1.28
C PRO A 172 -31.95 -9.16 0.13
N LEU A 173 -32.45 -8.88 -1.08
CA LEU A 173 -31.61 -8.70 -2.27
C LEU A 173 -30.61 -7.56 -2.01
N HIS A 174 -29.34 -7.92 -1.90
CA HIS A 174 -28.24 -6.97 -1.88
C HIS A 174 -27.74 -6.75 -3.31
N HIS A 175 -27.30 -5.51 -3.59
CA HIS A 175 -26.94 -4.99 -4.92
C HIS A 175 -28.16 -4.60 -5.75
N GLN A 176 -28.00 -3.65 -6.66
CA GLN A 176 -29.07 -3.06 -7.49
C GLN A 176 -29.64 -4.04 -8.54
N ILE A 177 -29.84 -5.31 -8.17
CA ILE A 177 -30.38 -6.38 -9.00
C ILE A 177 -31.85 -6.08 -9.26
N LYS A 178 -32.21 -5.97 -10.54
CA LYS A 178 -33.61 -5.83 -10.93
C LYS A 178 -34.24 -7.22 -10.89
N GLU A 179 -35.22 -7.46 -10.01
CA GLU A 179 -35.88 -8.78 -9.90
C GLU A 179 -36.35 -9.36 -11.24
N LYS A 180 -36.83 -8.50 -12.15
CA LYS A 180 -37.24 -8.87 -13.51
C LYS A 180 -36.13 -9.47 -14.40
N SER A 181 -34.88 -9.40 -13.96
CA SER A 181 -33.73 -9.95 -14.66
C SER A 181 -33.37 -11.36 -14.21
N LEU A 182 -34.02 -11.87 -13.15
CA LEU A 182 -33.91 -13.25 -12.70
C LEU A 182 -35.01 -14.11 -13.32
N ILE A 183 -34.65 -15.35 -13.67
CA ILE A 183 -35.57 -16.44 -13.93
C ILE A 183 -35.81 -17.07 -12.55
N LYS A 184 -36.89 -16.65 -11.88
CA LYS A 184 -37.20 -17.11 -10.53
C LYS A 184 -37.56 -18.59 -10.57
N ILE A 185 -36.81 -19.41 -9.86
CA ILE A 185 -37.12 -20.82 -9.66
C ILE A 185 -37.98 -20.94 -8.42
N ASN A 186 -39.15 -21.57 -8.57
CA ASN A 186 -40.06 -21.85 -7.48
C ASN A 186 -40.30 -23.37 -7.47
N ASN A 187 -39.52 -24.09 -6.67
CA ASN A 187 -39.62 -25.54 -6.50
C ASN A 187 -39.80 -25.87 -5.00
N ASN A 188 -40.34 -27.06 -4.72
CA ASN A 188 -40.57 -27.53 -3.34
C ASN A 188 -39.60 -28.65 -2.93
N ASP A 189 -38.69 -29.03 -3.83
CA ASP A 189 -37.67 -30.07 -3.68
C ASP A 189 -36.26 -29.46 -3.58
N GLY A 190 -35.24 -30.31 -3.49
CA GLY A 190 -33.84 -29.86 -3.42
C GLY A 190 -33.23 -29.41 -4.74
N TYR A 191 -33.95 -29.44 -5.87
CA TYR A 191 -33.35 -29.45 -7.21
C TYR A 191 -33.16 -28.06 -7.85
N CYS A 192 -33.16 -26.99 -7.06
CA CYS A 192 -33.14 -25.61 -7.58
C CYS A 192 -31.94 -25.29 -8.47
N LEU A 193 -30.78 -25.95 -8.25
CA LEU A 193 -29.60 -25.84 -9.11
C LEU A 193 -29.89 -26.36 -10.53
N PHE A 194 -30.46 -27.56 -10.65
CA PHE A 194 -30.77 -28.17 -11.95
C PHE A 194 -31.89 -27.44 -12.67
N TYR A 195 -32.93 -27.01 -11.95
CA TYR A 195 -33.97 -26.14 -12.51
C TYR A 195 -33.38 -24.84 -13.06
N SER A 196 -32.48 -24.20 -12.31
CA SER A 196 -31.83 -22.96 -12.73
C SER A 196 -30.94 -23.15 -13.95
N LEU A 197 -30.18 -24.25 -13.99
CA LEU A 197 -29.35 -24.64 -15.12
C LEU A 197 -30.21 -24.86 -16.36
N LEU A 198 -31.24 -25.70 -16.28
CA LEU A 198 -32.11 -26.06 -17.40
C LEU A 198 -32.86 -24.84 -17.94
N ALA A 199 -33.47 -24.05 -17.07
CA ALA A 199 -34.20 -22.85 -17.47
C ALA A 199 -33.29 -21.82 -18.14
N SER A 200 -32.07 -21.64 -17.61
CA SER A 200 -31.08 -20.73 -18.19
C SER A 200 -30.57 -21.23 -19.53
N MET A 201 -30.34 -22.54 -19.68
CA MET A 201 -29.93 -23.16 -20.94
C MET A 201 -30.99 -22.97 -22.03
N ILE A 202 -32.26 -23.32 -21.76
CA ILE A 202 -33.38 -23.15 -22.71
C ILE A 202 -33.50 -21.68 -23.14
N ARG A 203 -33.29 -20.76 -22.19
CA ARG A 203 -33.34 -19.32 -22.47
C ARG A 203 -32.20 -18.85 -23.38
N VAL A 204 -31.00 -19.41 -23.23
CA VAL A 204 -29.80 -19.07 -24.03
C VAL A 204 -29.87 -19.67 -25.43
N THR A 205 -30.28 -20.92 -25.56
CA THR A 205 -30.42 -21.61 -26.85
C THR A 205 -31.61 -21.12 -27.67
N GLY A 206 -32.63 -20.55 -27.02
CA GLY A 206 -33.79 -19.98 -27.70
C GLY A 206 -34.74 -21.04 -28.28
N ILE A 207 -34.68 -22.27 -27.77
CA ILE A 207 -35.52 -23.40 -28.22
C ILE A 207 -37.02 -23.08 -28.07
N PHE A 208 -37.39 -22.30 -27.04
CA PHE A 208 -38.76 -21.83 -26.83
C PHE A 208 -38.91 -20.34 -27.11
N THR A 209 -40.05 -19.96 -27.72
CA THR A 209 -40.47 -18.56 -27.76
C THR A 209 -40.71 -18.03 -26.34
N ARG A 210 -40.70 -16.71 -26.16
CA ARG A 210 -40.88 -16.09 -24.83
C ARG A 210 -42.18 -16.52 -24.13
N SER A 211 -43.26 -16.74 -24.89
CA SER A 211 -44.55 -17.20 -24.35
C SER A 211 -44.48 -18.68 -23.94
N GLN A 212 -43.91 -19.53 -24.79
CA GLN A 212 -43.73 -20.95 -24.51
C GLN A 212 -42.82 -21.18 -23.29
N PHE A 213 -41.70 -20.45 -23.20
CA PHE A 213 -40.78 -20.52 -22.06
C PHE A 213 -41.46 -20.16 -20.74
N TYR A 214 -42.26 -19.08 -20.75
CA TYR A 214 -43.00 -18.65 -19.57
C TYR A 214 -44.04 -19.70 -19.14
N ASN A 215 -44.77 -20.27 -20.10
CA ASN A 215 -45.75 -21.32 -19.82
C ASN A 215 -45.10 -22.59 -19.28
N TYR A 216 -43.92 -22.94 -19.80
CA TYR A 216 -43.12 -24.08 -19.41
C TYR A 216 -42.60 -23.97 -17.97
N VAL A 217 -41.93 -22.86 -17.62
CA VAL A 217 -41.38 -22.65 -16.26
C VAL A 217 -42.47 -22.49 -15.19
N HIS A 218 -43.63 -21.91 -15.55
CA HIS A 218 -44.73 -21.66 -14.60
C HIS A 218 -45.89 -22.67 -14.68
N ALA A 219 -45.70 -23.83 -15.34
CA ALA A 219 -46.69 -24.91 -15.43
C ALA A 219 -48.08 -24.46 -15.94
N ARG A 220 -48.13 -23.55 -16.91
CA ARG A 220 -49.39 -23.03 -17.50
C ARG A 220 -49.74 -23.74 -18.81
N TYR A 221 -51.02 -23.73 -19.18
CA TYR A 221 -51.55 -24.18 -20.48
C TYR A 221 -50.99 -25.53 -20.95
N GLY A 222 -51.24 -26.60 -20.19
CA GLY A 222 -50.85 -27.97 -20.57
C GLY A 222 -49.38 -28.34 -20.32
N SER A 223 -48.53 -27.43 -19.83
CA SER A 223 -47.11 -27.71 -19.50
C SER A 223 -46.90 -28.19 -18.05
N ARG A 224 -47.96 -28.65 -17.38
CA ARG A 224 -47.89 -29.02 -15.95
C ARG A 224 -47.00 -30.24 -15.77
N GLY A 225 -45.98 -30.13 -14.92
CA GLY A 225 -45.02 -31.20 -14.64
C GLY A 225 -43.92 -31.40 -15.69
N HIS A 226 -43.96 -30.70 -16.84
CA HIS A 226 -42.94 -30.87 -17.89
C HIS A 226 -41.56 -30.37 -17.43
N PHE A 227 -41.51 -29.19 -16.80
CA PHE A 227 -40.24 -28.63 -16.32
C PHE A 227 -39.59 -29.48 -15.22
N GLU A 228 -40.40 -30.08 -14.35
CA GLU A 228 -39.97 -31.05 -13.34
C GLU A 228 -39.47 -32.34 -13.99
N LYS A 229 -40.24 -32.89 -14.94
CA LYS A 229 -39.87 -34.10 -15.68
C LYS A 229 -38.53 -33.93 -16.40
N ASP A 230 -38.36 -32.87 -17.17
CA ASP A 230 -37.11 -32.62 -17.93
C ASP A 230 -35.91 -32.37 -16.99
N THR A 231 -36.16 -31.84 -15.78
CA THR A 231 -35.12 -31.68 -14.75
C THR A 231 -34.71 -33.04 -14.18
N LEU A 232 -35.66 -33.93 -13.91
CA LEU A 232 -35.39 -35.30 -13.47
C LEU A 232 -34.65 -36.10 -14.54
N GLU A 233 -35.05 -35.96 -15.82
CA GLU A 233 -34.34 -36.57 -16.95
C GLU A 233 -32.89 -36.05 -17.03
N LEU A 234 -32.66 -34.74 -16.88
CA LEU A 234 -31.30 -34.17 -16.84
C LEU A 234 -30.47 -34.76 -15.70
N MET A 235 -31.05 -34.85 -14.50
CA MET A 235 -30.40 -35.43 -13.32
C MET A 235 -30.04 -36.90 -13.55
N GLU A 236 -30.95 -37.68 -14.15
CA GLU A 236 -30.69 -39.07 -14.51
C GLU A 236 -29.54 -39.20 -15.52
N TYR A 237 -29.52 -38.37 -16.57
CA TYR A 237 -28.45 -38.40 -17.59
C TYR A 237 -27.06 -38.11 -17.02
N VAL A 238 -26.95 -37.23 -16.03
CA VAL A 238 -25.66 -36.87 -15.41
C VAL A 238 -25.33 -37.73 -14.19
N GLY A 239 -26.16 -38.72 -13.86
CA GLY A 239 -25.97 -39.61 -12.72
C GLY A 239 -26.15 -38.91 -11.37
N ALA A 240 -26.97 -37.86 -11.29
CA ALA A 240 -27.26 -37.17 -10.03
C ALA A 240 -28.20 -38.00 -9.14
N PRO A 241 -27.81 -38.32 -7.89
CA PRO A 241 -28.64 -39.10 -6.98
C PRO A 241 -29.88 -38.29 -6.60
N LEU A 242 -31.07 -38.89 -6.70
CA LEU A 242 -32.33 -38.26 -6.33
C LEU A 242 -32.53 -38.23 -4.80
N GLY A 243 -33.35 -37.30 -4.31
CA GLY A 243 -33.78 -37.25 -2.91
C GLY A 243 -32.87 -36.47 -1.94
N TYR A 244 -31.82 -35.82 -2.43
CA TYR A 244 -31.04 -34.90 -1.59
C TYR A 244 -31.78 -33.57 -1.38
N GLU A 245 -31.63 -32.99 -0.19
CA GLU A 245 -32.25 -31.71 0.17
C GLU A 245 -31.60 -30.52 -0.55
N GLU A 246 -30.31 -30.62 -0.90
CA GLU A 246 -29.54 -29.55 -1.56
C GLU A 246 -28.45 -30.15 -2.47
N TYR A 247 -28.07 -29.43 -3.53
CA TYR A 247 -27.00 -29.84 -4.47
C TYR A 247 -25.95 -28.75 -4.63
N ASN A 248 -24.68 -29.15 -4.61
CA ASN A 248 -23.53 -28.26 -4.75
C ASN A 248 -23.22 -27.95 -6.23
N ALA A 249 -23.07 -26.66 -6.56
CA ALA A 249 -22.67 -26.25 -7.91
C ALA A 249 -21.29 -26.78 -8.33
N GLU A 250 -20.33 -26.91 -7.40
CA GLU A 250 -18.98 -27.40 -7.75
C GLU A 250 -18.99 -28.86 -8.20
N ASP A 251 -19.91 -29.67 -7.66
CA ASP A 251 -20.04 -31.09 -7.97
C ASP A 251 -20.91 -31.32 -9.22
N TRP A 252 -21.99 -30.54 -9.38
CA TRP A 252 -23.04 -30.85 -10.36
C TRP A 252 -23.09 -29.95 -11.59
N VAL A 253 -22.47 -28.78 -11.57
CA VAL A 253 -22.34 -27.97 -12.79
C VAL A 253 -21.40 -28.64 -13.81
N PRO A 254 -20.23 -29.20 -13.44
CA PRO A 254 -19.33 -29.81 -14.42
C PRO A 254 -19.97 -30.92 -15.27
N PRO A 255 -20.60 -31.95 -14.67
CA PRO A 255 -21.22 -33.04 -15.45
C PRO A 255 -22.32 -32.56 -16.38
N VAL A 256 -23.14 -31.59 -15.94
CA VAL A 256 -24.21 -31.00 -16.75
C VAL A 256 -23.66 -30.22 -17.95
N VAL A 257 -22.64 -29.40 -17.73
CA VAL A 257 -22.04 -28.58 -18.78
C VAL A 257 -21.29 -29.43 -19.80
N ASP A 258 -20.59 -30.46 -19.35
CA ASP A 258 -19.88 -31.39 -20.23
C ASP A 258 -20.86 -32.19 -21.09
N TYR A 259 -21.94 -32.72 -20.49
CA TYR A 259 -23.03 -33.37 -21.21
C TYR A 259 -23.65 -32.46 -22.28
N TRP A 260 -23.91 -31.19 -21.97
CA TRP A 260 -24.46 -30.26 -22.96
C TRP A 260 -23.47 -29.88 -24.06
N ASN A 261 -22.18 -29.72 -23.75
CA ASN A 261 -21.17 -29.44 -24.76
C ASN A 261 -20.96 -30.61 -25.72
N GLU A 262 -21.13 -31.84 -25.24
CA GLU A 262 -21.15 -33.05 -26.09
C GLU A 262 -22.44 -33.15 -26.90
N LYS A 263 -23.61 -33.04 -26.25
CA LYS A 263 -24.93 -33.17 -26.91
C LYS A 263 -25.18 -32.14 -28.00
N TYR A 264 -24.67 -30.93 -27.83
CA TYR A 264 -24.86 -29.81 -28.76
C TYR A 264 -23.57 -29.44 -29.52
N GLU A 265 -22.64 -30.40 -29.66
CA GLU A 265 -21.39 -30.20 -30.37
C GLU A 265 -21.63 -29.60 -31.77
N GLY A 266 -20.86 -28.57 -32.11
CA GLY A 266 -20.98 -27.83 -33.37
C GLY A 266 -22.14 -26.82 -33.45
N GLN A 267 -23.04 -26.78 -32.45
CA GLN A 267 -24.14 -25.81 -32.38
C GLN A 267 -23.94 -24.76 -31.29
N PHE A 268 -23.56 -25.19 -30.08
CA PHE A 268 -23.39 -24.31 -28.92
C PHE A 268 -22.15 -24.72 -28.12
N VAL A 269 -21.49 -23.73 -27.50
CA VAL A 269 -20.40 -23.95 -26.55
C VAL A 269 -20.77 -23.26 -25.24
N PHE A 270 -21.19 -24.06 -24.25
CA PHE A 270 -21.71 -23.62 -22.97
C PHE A 270 -20.61 -23.37 -21.93
N LYS A 271 -20.77 -22.29 -21.18
CA LYS A 271 -19.97 -21.99 -19.99
C LYS A 271 -20.86 -21.41 -18.90
N VAL A 272 -20.80 -21.96 -17.70
CA VAL A 272 -21.60 -21.51 -16.55
C VAL A 272 -20.81 -20.48 -15.74
N PHE A 273 -21.50 -19.44 -15.29
CA PHE A 273 -21.02 -18.43 -14.35
C PHE A 273 -22.04 -18.28 -13.22
N VAL A 274 -21.60 -18.45 -11.97
CA VAL A 274 -22.40 -18.28 -10.76
C VAL A 274 -21.97 -16.98 -10.07
N PHE A 275 -22.95 -16.13 -9.76
CA PHE A 275 -22.75 -14.92 -8.97
C PHE A 275 -23.49 -15.05 -7.64
N ASP A 276 -22.92 -14.49 -6.57
CA ASP A 276 -23.50 -14.55 -5.23
C ASP A 276 -24.16 -13.23 -4.80
N CYS A 277 -24.90 -13.29 -3.69
CA CYS A 277 -25.52 -12.13 -3.06
C CYS A 277 -24.52 -11.14 -2.43
N LEU A 278 -23.24 -11.50 -2.32
CA LEU A 278 -22.17 -10.60 -1.87
C LEU A 278 -21.84 -9.53 -2.93
N GLY A 279 -22.34 -9.72 -4.16
CA GLY A 279 -22.31 -8.78 -5.28
C GLY A 279 -20.93 -8.31 -5.69
N ASN A 280 -19.99 -9.26 -5.58
CA ASN A 280 -18.73 -9.18 -6.28
C ASN A 280 -18.99 -9.11 -7.79
N TYR A 281 -18.25 -8.24 -8.50
CA TYR A 281 -18.28 -8.25 -9.97
C TYR A 281 -17.66 -9.52 -10.56
N LYS A 282 -16.93 -10.30 -9.77
CA LYS A 282 -16.38 -11.58 -10.21
C LYS A 282 -17.34 -12.71 -9.87
N PRO A 283 -17.51 -13.70 -10.76
CA PRO A 283 -18.28 -14.90 -10.46
C PRO A 283 -17.62 -15.65 -9.29
N CYS A 284 -18.42 -16.19 -8.37
CA CYS A 284 -17.94 -17.03 -7.27
C CYS A 284 -17.56 -18.44 -7.77
N PHE A 285 -18.20 -18.91 -8.85
CA PHE A 285 -17.87 -20.17 -9.51
C PHE A 285 -18.08 -20.06 -11.04
N LYS A 286 -17.26 -20.77 -11.83
CA LYS A 286 -17.40 -20.87 -13.28
C LYS A 286 -16.81 -22.17 -13.81
N TYR A 287 -17.46 -22.76 -14.81
CA TYR A 287 -17.01 -24.00 -15.43
C TYR A 287 -17.37 -24.04 -16.91
N GLY A 288 -16.50 -24.63 -17.73
CA GLY A 288 -16.62 -24.74 -19.19
C GLY A 288 -15.48 -24.07 -19.97
N PRO A 289 -15.39 -24.32 -21.29
CA PRO A 289 -14.28 -23.93 -22.15
C PRO A 289 -14.15 -22.40 -22.32
N ASP A 290 -12.96 -21.91 -22.69
CA ASP A 290 -12.69 -20.47 -22.82
C ASP A 290 -13.22 -19.85 -24.12
N ASN A 291 -13.48 -20.64 -25.16
CA ASN A 291 -14.03 -20.24 -26.46
C ASN A 291 -15.56 -20.37 -26.54
N PHE A 292 -16.26 -20.15 -25.42
CA PHE A 292 -17.71 -20.26 -25.33
C PHE A 292 -18.46 -19.19 -26.13
N ASP A 293 -19.65 -19.53 -26.63
CA ASP A 293 -20.60 -18.61 -27.25
C ASP A 293 -21.94 -18.49 -26.50
N SER A 294 -22.22 -19.45 -25.61
CA SER A 294 -23.52 -19.64 -24.96
C SER A 294 -23.37 -19.60 -23.43
N PRO A 295 -23.17 -18.41 -22.83
CA PRO A 295 -22.97 -18.29 -21.39
C PRO A 295 -24.26 -18.55 -20.61
N ILE A 296 -24.20 -19.46 -19.66
CA ILE A 296 -25.27 -19.75 -18.70
C ILE A 296 -24.96 -19.01 -17.40
N LEU A 297 -25.92 -18.22 -16.92
CA LEU A 297 -25.71 -17.32 -15.80
C LEU A 297 -26.65 -17.69 -14.66
N LEU A 298 -26.08 -17.93 -13.48
CA LEU A 298 -26.81 -18.26 -12.27
C LEU A 298 -26.58 -17.20 -11.19
N TYR A 299 -27.59 -16.99 -10.35
CA TYR A 299 -27.52 -16.16 -9.16
C TYR A 299 -27.83 -17.00 -7.92
N PHE A 300 -26.92 -16.99 -6.95
CA PHE A 300 -27.04 -17.67 -5.67
C PHE A 300 -27.30 -16.64 -4.57
N ASP A 301 -28.45 -16.74 -3.91
CA ASP A 301 -28.86 -15.77 -2.88
C ASP A 301 -28.31 -16.08 -1.47
N GLY A 302 -27.54 -17.16 -1.33
CA GLY A 302 -27.04 -17.68 -0.07
C GLY A 302 -27.70 -19.00 0.35
N SER A 303 -28.82 -19.37 -0.27
CA SER A 303 -29.54 -20.63 0.00
C SER A 303 -30.28 -21.23 -1.21
N HIS A 304 -30.43 -20.48 -2.30
CA HIS A 304 -31.23 -20.87 -3.45
C HIS A 304 -30.62 -20.37 -4.76
N PHE A 305 -30.77 -21.15 -5.82
CA PHE A 305 -30.33 -20.80 -7.17
C PHE A 305 -31.45 -20.21 -8.00
N ASN A 306 -31.14 -19.17 -8.76
CA ASN A 306 -32.00 -18.61 -9.78
C ASN A 306 -31.23 -18.47 -11.09
N GLY A 307 -31.93 -18.57 -12.23
CA GLY A 307 -31.34 -18.24 -13.53
C GLY A 307 -31.22 -16.73 -13.73
N VAL A 308 -30.28 -16.28 -14.55
CA VAL A 308 -30.09 -14.86 -14.88
C VAL A 308 -30.25 -14.65 -16.38
N THR A 309 -31.17 -13.76 -16.75
CA THR A 309 -31.50 -13.52 -18.16
C THR A 309 -30.45 -12.71 -18.92
N CYS A 310 -29.78 -11.77 -18.23
CA CYS A 310 -28.72 -10.95 -18.80
C CYS A 310 -27.86 -10.32 -17.70
N THR A 311 -26.55 -10.22 -17.94
CA THR A 311 -25.59 -9.65 -16.96
C THR A 311 -25.86 -8.17 -16.66
N GLY A 312 -26.41 -7.41 -17.62
CA GLY A 312 -26.76 -6.00 -17.44
C GLY A 312 -27.85 -5.75 -16.40
N GLY A 313 -28.72 -6.73 -16.17
CA GLY A 313 -29.76 -6.68 -15.14
C GLY A 313 -29.27 -6.95 -13.73
N LEU A 314 -28.21 -7.76 -13.60
CA LEU A 314 -27.58 -8.13 -12.33
C LEU A 314 -26.80 -6.94 -11.74
N PHE A 315 -26.02 -6.23 -12.56
CA PHE A 315 -25.15 -5.15 -12.08
C PHE A 315 -25.69 -3.75 -12.34
N GLY A 316 -26.88 -3.62 -12.96
CA GLY A 316 -27.45 -2.34 -13.39
C GLY A 316 -26.70 -1.66 -14.54
N GLN A 317 -25.66 -2.30 -15.09
CA GLN A 317 -24.81 -1.80 -16.17
C GLN A 317 -24.23 -2.98 -16.98
N PRO A 318 -23.89 -2.80 -18.27
CA PRO A 318 -23.28 -3.84 -19.08
C PRO A 318 -22.05 -4.48 -18.42
N TYR A 319 -21.91 -5.80 -18.58
CA TYR A 319 -20.82 -6.56 -17.98
C TYR A 319 -20.22 -7.53 -19.00
N CYS A 320 -18.89 -7.62 -19.02
CA CYS A 320 -18.15 -8.48 -19.94
C CYS A 320 -17.68 -9.74 -19.20
N LEU A 321 -18.18 -10.91 -19.62
CA LEU A 321 -17.83 -12.20 -19.04
C LEU A 321 -16.37 -12.62 -19.32
N SER A 322 -15.77 -12.11 -20.40
CA SER A 322 -14.39 -12.47 -20.79
C SER A 322 -13.34 -11.79 -19.91
N CYS A 323 -13.53 -10.52 -19.54
CA CYS A 323 -12.59 -9.80 -18.68
C CYS A 323 -13.11 -9.57 -17.26
N GLU A 324 -14.32 -10.05 -16.97
CA GLU A 324 -14.98 -9.98 -15.65
C GLU A 324 -15.10 -8.56 -15.09
N THR A 325 -15.48 -7.62 -15.95
CA THR A 325 -15.64 -6.20 -15.58
C THR A 325 -16.90 -5.59 -16.14
N VAL A 326 -17.48 -4.68 -15.36
CA VAL A 326 -18.55 -3.77 -15.78
C VAL A 326 -18.04 -2.68 -16.73
N TYR A 327 -18.91 -2.18 -17.61
CA TYR A 327 -18.62 -1.06 -18.51
C TYR A 327 -19.91 -0.27 -18.82
N SER A 328 -19.78 1.01 -19.19
CA SER A 328 -20.95 1.88 -19.43
C SER A 328 -21.66 1.61 -20.76
N HIS A 329 -20.89 1.47 -21.83
CA HIS A 329 -21.37 1.15 -23.18
C HIS A 329 -20.23 0.52 -24.02
N PRO A 330 -20.50 -0.26 -25.08
CA PRO A 330 -19.48 -1.05 -25.79
C PRO A 330 -18.25 -0.23 -26.27
N GLN A 331 -18.46 1.03 -26.64
CA GLN A 331 -17.39 1.93 -27.05
C GLN A 331 -16.38 2.28 -25.93
N ALA A 332 -16.83 2.34 -24.67
CA ALA A 332 -15.99 2.61 -23.50
C ALA A 332 -15.32 1.34 -22.95
N HIS A 333 -15.68 0.16 -23.48
CA HIS A 333 -15.06 -1.09 -23.08
C HIS A 333 -13.60 -1.16 -23.53
N SER A 334 -12.77 -1.88 -22.76
CA SER A 334 -11.32 -1.94 -22.96
C SER A 334 -10.94 -2.42 -24.36
N ILE A 335 -10.07 -1.68 -25.04
CA ILE A 335 -9.51 -2.06 -26.36
C ILE A 335 -8.66 -3.34 -26.31
N LYS A 336 -8.25 -3.77 -25.11
CA LYS A 336 -7.47 -5.00 -24.90
C LYS A 336 -8.34 -6.23 -24.68
N CYS A 337 -9.65 -6.07 -24.51
CA CYS A 337 -10.57 -7.18 -24.32
C CYS A 337 -10.63 -8.01 -25.62
N ARG A 338 -10.42 -9.33 -25.48
CA ARG A 338 -10.47 -10.27 -26.62
C ARG A 338 -11.89 -10.35 -27.19
N SER A 339 -12.89 -10.30 -26.32
CA SER A 339 -14.32 -10.28 -26.67
C SER A 339 -14.83 -8.92 -27.15
N ARG A 340 -14.00 -8.08 -27.77
CA ARG A 340 -14.40 -6.77 -28.32
C ARG A 340 -13.89 -6.59 -29.75
N CYS A 341 -14.77 -6.17 -30.64
CA CYS A 341 -14.38 -5.84 -32.01
C CYS A 341 -13.76 -4.43 -32.11
N LEU A 342 -12.49 -4.33 -32.52
CA LEU A 342 -11.81 -3.04 -32.71
C LEU A 342 -12.41 -2.18 -33.85
N ASN A 343 -13.12 -2.80 -34.78
CA ASN A 343 -13.71 -2.14 -35.93
C ASN A 343 -15.08 -1.52 -35.63
N CYS A 344 -15.96 -2.24 -34.92
CA CYS A 344 -17.35 -1.82 -34.65
C CYS A 344 -17.69 -1.60 -33.16
N SER A 345 -16.75 -1.82 -32.23
CA SER A 345 -16.87 -1.68 -30.77
C SER A 345 -17.80 -2.66 -30.04
N ARG A 346 -18.59 -3.47 -30.75
CA ARG A 346 -19.45 -4.47 -30.12
C ARG A 346 -18.61 -5.44 -29.26
N THR A 347 -19.17 -5.81 -28.13
CA THR A 347 -18.51 -6.57 -27.05
C THR A 347 -19.39 -7.75 -26.64
N GLY A 348 -18.77 -8.89 -26.35
CA GLY A 348 -19.45 -10.16 -26.05
C GLY A 348 -18.69 -11.38 -26.58
N PRO A 349 -19.12 -12.60 -26.24
CA PRO A 349 -18.42 -13.83 -26.62
C PRO A 349 -18.28 -14.02 -28.14
N LEU A 350 -19.24 -13.50 -28.93
CA LEU A 350 -19.23 -13.55 -30.40
C LEU A 350 -18.29 -12.55 -31.09
N TYR A 351 -17.35 -11.93 -30.36
CA TYR A 351 -16.44 -10.91 -30.88
C TYR A 351 -14.97 -11.29 -30.63
N PRO A 352 -14.02 -10.87 -31.49
CA PRO A 352 -14.15 -9.91 -32.61
C PRO A 352 -15.00 -10.44 -33.77
N CYS A 353 -15.55 -9.55 -34.60
CA CYS A 353 -16.44 -9.96 -35.69
C CYS A 353 -15.69 -10.90 -36.68
N PRO A 354 -16.19 -12.12 -36.90
CA PRO A 354 -15.52 -13.07 -37.78
C PRO A 354 -15.65 -12.65 -39.26
N PRO A 355 -14.72 -13.06 -40.13
CA PRO A 355 -14.86 -12.89 -41.58
C PRO A 355 -16.11 -13.60 -42.09
N ARG A 356 -16.86 -12.99 -43.02
CA ARG A 356 -18.01 -13.63 -43.69
C ARG A 356 -18.05 -13.27 -45.17
N ASN A 357 -18.41 -14.24 -46.01
CA ASN A 357 -18.75 -14.06 -47.43
C ASN A 357 -17.68 -13.34 -48.29
N ASN A 358 -16.38 -13.55 -48.01
CA ASN A 358 -15.26 -12.87 -48.70
C ASN A 358 -15.40 -11.34 -48.82
N PHE A 359 -16.14 -10.71 -47.90
CA PHE A 359 -16.36 -9.28 -47.92
C PHE A 359 -15.08 -8.53 -47.58
N PHE A 360 -14.74 -7.47 -48.32
CA PHE A 360 -13.66 -6.55 -47.96
C PHE A 360 -14.04 -5.11 -48.33
N LYS A 361 -14.06 -4.21 -47.34
CA LYS A 361 -14.33 -2.78 -47.58
C LYS A 361 -13.47 -1.88 -46.69
N LYS A 362 -12.84 -0.85 -47.28
CA LYS A 362 -12.16 0.23 -46.54
C LYS A 362 -13.17 1.35 -46.30
N CYS A 363 -13.29 1.81 -45.05
CA CYS A 363 -14.10 2.99 -44.74
C CYS A 363 -13.30 4.26 -45.05
N GLU A 364 -13.86 5.18 -45.84
CA GLU A 364 -13.17 6.42 -46.22
C GLU A 364 -13.00 7.40 -45.05
N GLY A 365 -13.97 7.47 -44.13
CA GLY A 365 -13.94 8.40 -43.00
C GLY A 365 -12.96 8.04 -41.86
N CYS A 366 -12.66 6.75 -41.69
CA CYS A 366 -11.78 6.27 -40.60
C CYS A 366 -10.62 5.37 -41.04
N LEU A 367 -10.53 5.05 -42.33
CA LEU A 367 -9.51 4.19 -42.95
C LEU A 367 -9.43 2.75 -42.42
N LYS A 368 -10.41 2.32 -41.60
CA LYS A 368 -10.49 0.93 -41.12
C LYS A 368 -10.88 -0.01 -42.26
N LYS A 369 -10.37 -1.24 -42.19
CA LYS A 369 -10.64 -2.32 -43.15
C LYS A 369 -11.59 -3.32 -42.50
N PHE A 370 -12.69 -3.63 -43.17
CA PHE A 370 -13.75 -4.52 -42.69
C PHE A 370 -13.80 -5.77 -43.55
N ILE A 371 -13.94 -6.93 -42.89
CA ILE A 371 -14.04 -8.25 -43.53
C ILE A 371 -15.42 -8.91 -43.33
N ASN A 372 -16.38 -8.12 -42.88
CA ASN A 372 -17.75 -8.52 -42.56
C ASN A 372 -18.70 -7.34 -42.81
N GLN A 373 -19.72 -7.53 -43.66
CA GLN A 373 -20.68 -6.49 -44.06
C GLN A 373 -21.51 -5.97 -42.87
N ASP A 374 -21.96 -6.84 -41.97
CA ASP A 374 -22.70 -6.45 -40.76
C ASP A 374 -21.82 -5.59 -39.83
N CYS A 375 -20.54 -5.95 -39.70
CA CYS A 375 -19.57 -5.15 -38.95
C CYS A 375 -19.40 -3.74 -39.55
N PHE A 376 -19.36 -3.62 -40.88
CA PHE A 376 -19.28 -2.34 -41.59
C PHE A 376 -20.55 -1.50 -41.41
N ASN A 377 -21.73 -2.11 -41.61
CA ASN A 377 -23.02 -1.43 -41.47
C ASN A 377 -23.23 -0.91 -40.04
N HIS A 378 -22.96 -1.74 -39.03
CA HIS A 378 -23.04 -1.31 -37.63
C HIS A 378 -22.06 -0.18 -37.32
N HIS A 379 -20.83 -0.24 -37.86
CA HIS A 379 -19.83 0.81 -37.66
C HIS A 379 -20.29 2.19 -38.19
N ILE A 380 -20.95 2.22 -39.34
CA ILE A 380 -21.51 3.44 -39.93
C ILE A 380 -22.74 3.91 -39.14
N ASN A 381 -23.71 3.02 -38.90
CA ASN A 381 -24.97 3.35 -38.22
C ASN A 381 -24.76 3.82 -36.77
N SER A 382 -23.77 3.26 -36.08
CA SER A 382 -23.42 3.66 -34.70
C SER A 382 -22.56 4.92 -34.61
N ASN A 383 -22.22 5.55 -35.75
CA ASN A 383 -21.28 6.68 -35.84
C ASN A 383 -19.88 6.41 -35.24
N PHE A 384 -19.50 5.14 -35.06
CA PHE A 384 -18.21 4.78 -34.47
C PHE A 384 -17.01 5.21 -35.34
N CYS A 385 -17.24 5.44 -36.64
CA CYS A 385 -16.31 6.05 -37.58
C CYS A 385 -15.69 7.36 -37.07
N LYS A 386 -16.48 8.22 -36.39
CA LYS A 386 -16.00 9.49 -35.84
C LYS A 386 -15.14 9.31 -34.58
N ARG A 387 -15.36 8.23 -33.83
CA ARG A 387 -14.71 7.95 -32.54
C ARG A 387 -13.40 7.18 -32.68
N SER A 388 -13.23 6.38 -33.73
CA SER A 388 -12.03 5.56 -33.87
C SER A 388 -11.57 5.44 -35.32
N LYS A 389 -10.28 5.73 -35.53
CA LYS A 389 -9.62 5.83 -36.82
C LYS A 389 -8.43 4.89 -36.90
N ARG A 390 -8.02 4.53 -38.12
CA ARG A 390 -6.80 3.79 -38.41
C ARG A 390 -5.77 4.74 -39.01
N CYS A 391 -4.55 4.75 -38.49
CA CYS A 391 -3.45 5.48 -39.10
C CYS A 391 -3.02 4.81 -40.41
N GLU A 392 -2.85 5.57 -41.48
CA GLU A 392 -2.41 5.05 -42.78
C GLU A 392 -0.93 4.65 -42.77
N LYS A 393 -0.08 5.40 -42.05
CA LYS A 393 1.37 5.16 -41.98
C LYS A 393 1.75 3.93 -41.16
N CYS A 394 1.20 3.78 -39.94
CA CYS A 394 1.58 2.70 -39.02
C CYS A 394 0.50 1.63 -38.82
N GLY A 395 -0.67 1.79 -39.42
CA GLY A 395 -1.78 0.83 -39.30
C GLY A 395 -2.49 0.76 -37.95
N ILE A 396 -2.02 1.50 -36.93
CA ILE A 396 -2.60 1.49 -35.57
C ILE A 396 -4.03 2.04 -35.60
N ILE A 397 -4.95 1.33 -34.93
CA ILE A 397 -6.29 1.83 -34.64
C ILE A 397 -6.25 2.62 -33.33
N TRP A 398 -6.70 3.86 -33.38
CA TRP A 398 -6.70 4.81 -32.28
C TRP A 398 -8.09 5.42 -32.09
N ASP A 399 -8.35 5.97 -30.91
CA ASP A 399 -9.58 6.67 -30.57
C ASP A 399 -9.38 8.20 -30.62
N THR A 400 -10.34 8.91 -31.21
CA THR A 400 -10.24 10.36 -31.42
C THR A 400 -10.36 11.13 -30.12
N GLU A 401 -11.21 10.70 -29.19
CA GLU A 401 -11.43 11.38 -27.92
C GLU A 401 -10.15 11.40 -27.05
N GLY A 402 -9.46 10.27 -26.92
CA GLY A 402 -8.23 10.15 -26.14
C GLY A 402 -7.01 10.75 -26.83
N ASN A 403 -6.93 10.74 -28.16
CA ASN A 403 -5.81 11.31 -28.91
C ASN A 403 -6.02 12.78 -29.31
N ASN A 404 -7.17 13.38 -28.98
CA ASN A 404 -7.41 14.81 -29.14
C ASN A 404 -7.45 15.57 -27.80
N LYS A 405 -7.26 14.85 -26.68
CA LYS A 405 -7.11 15.47 -25.35
C LYS A 405 -5.78 16.21 -25.24
N ASP A 406 -5.75 17.20 -24.34
CA ASP A 406 -4.56 17.95 -23.95
C ASP A 406 -3.82 18.62 -25.13
N GLY A 407 -4.58 19.13 -26.11
CA GLY A 407 -4.05 19.88 -27.26
C GLY A 407 -3.45 19.02 -28.37
N ARG A 408 -3.48 17.68 -28.25
CA ARG A 408 -3.04 16.75 -29.29
C ARG A 408 -3.99 16.82 -30.49
N LYS A 409 -3.45 16.78 -31.72
CA LYS A 409 -4.24 16.76 -32.97
C LYS A 409 -4.24 15.36 -33.61
N GLY A 410 -4.70 14.37 -32.87
CA GLY A 410 -4.83 12.97 -33.33
C GLY A 410 -3.59 12.10 -33.10
N HIS A 411 -3.56 10.94 -33.76
CA HIS A 411 -2.45 9.99 -33.62
C HIS A 411 -1.17 10.49 -34.30
N GLN A 412 -0.07 10.47 -33.55
CA GLN A 412 1.29 10.63 -34.06
C GLN A 412 2.01 9.27 -34.00
N CYS A 413 2.64 8.88 -35.10
CA CYS A 413 3.38 7.62 -35.17
C CYS A 413 4.57 7.62 -34.20
N ASN A 414 4.95 6.43 -33.70
CA ASN A 414 6.01 6.19 -32.71
C ASN A 414 5.74 6.67 -31.28
N GLU A 415 4.74 7.52 -31.08
CA GLU A 415 4.32 7.90 -29.73
C GLU A 415 3.34 6.90 -29.12
N ARG A 416 3.46 6.67 -27.82
CA ARG A 416 2.54 5.86 -27.04
C ARG A 416 2.17 6.56 -25.75
N TYR A 417 0.94 6.35 -25.30
CA TYR A 417 0.53 6.81 -23.99
C TYR A 417 1.34 6.10 -22.91
N CYS A 418 2.05 6.88 -22.09
CA CYS A 418 2.82 6.39 -20.98
C CYS A 418 2.05 6.57 -19.67
N LYS A 419 1.83 5.47 -18.94
CA LYS A 419 1.17 5.49 -17.63
C LYS A 419 2.01 6.11 -16.51
N VAL A 420 3.30 6.36 -16.76
CA VAL A 420 4.22 6.92 -15.76
C VAL A 420 4.13 8.44 -15.74
N CYS A 421 4.30 9.09 -16.90
CA CYS A 421 4.23 10.55 -17.04
C CYS A 421 2.85 11.06 -17.47
N PHE A 422 1.89 10.15 -17.68
CA PHE A 422 0.51 10.44 -18.13
C PHE A 422 0.45 11.27 -19.43
N SER A 423 1.42 11.06 -20.34
CA SER A 423 1.47 11.76 -21.63
C SER A 423 1.84 10.82 -22.77
N TYR A 424 1.56 11.24 -24.00
CA TYR A 424 2.02 10.56 -25.20
C TYR A 424 3.41 11.07 -25.58
N HIS A 425 4.36 10.15 -25.78
CA HIS A 425 5.68 10.47 -26.31
C HIS A 425 6.35 9.23 -26.89
N ASP A 426 7.44 9.41 -27.62
CA ASP A 426 8.36 8.33 -27.99
C ASP A 426 9.03 7.76 -26.72
N ARG A 427 9.04 6.43 -26.58
CA ARG A 427 9.70 5.74 -25.46
C ARG A 427 11.20 6.06 -25.39
N LYS A 428 11.87 6.30 -26.52
CA LYS A 428 13.30 6.63 -26.59
C LYS A 428 13.64 7.96 -25.92
N ARG A 429 12.70 8.91 -25.92
CA ARG A 429 12.87 10.22 -25.27
C ARG A 429 12.94 10.11 -23.73
N GLY A 430 12.40 9.02 -23.17
CA GLY A 430 12.22 8.87 -21.73
C GLY A 430 11.04 9.68 -21.17
N CYS A 431 10.77 9.51 -19.88
CA CYS A 431 9.64 10.12 -19.17
C CYS A 431 10.09 11.35 -18.39
N PHE A 432 9.27 12.41 -18.38
CA PHE A 432 9.54 13.62 -17.61
C PHE A 432 8.38 13.91 -16.65
N VAL A 433 8.69 14.60 -15.56
CA VAL A 433 7.68 15.17 -14.67
C VAL A 433 6.94 16.26 -15.44
N SER A 434 5.64 16.09 -15.59
CA SER A 434 4.81 17.02 -16.35
C SER A 434 4.45 18.24 -15.50
N PRO A 435 4.54 19.48 -16.05
CA PRO A 435 3.87 20.62 -15.44
C PRO A 435 2.36 20.39 -15.32
N ILE A 436 1.72 21.06 -14.38
CA ILE A 436 0.28 20.96 -14.14
C ILE A 436 -0.36 22.29 -14.51
N GLU A 437 -1.49 22.25 -15.23
CA GLU A 437 -2.32 23.44 -15.40
C GLU A 437 -3.22 23.65 -14.18
N SER A 438 -3.34 24.90 -13.71
CA SER A 438 -4.26 25.27 -12.65
C SER A 438 -5.70 24.91 -13.01
N LYS A 439 -6.43 24.28 -12.09
CA LYS A 439 -7.83 23.89 -12.33
C LYS A 439 -8.77 25.06 -12.07
N VAL A 440 -9.83 25.16 -12.88
CA VAL A 440 -10.96 26.06 -12.58
C VAL A 440 -11.65 25.54 -11.31
N GLN A 441 -11.74 26.40 -10.29
CA GLN A 441 -12.34 26.04 -9.02
C GLN A 441 -13.86 25.97 -9.14
N LYS A 442 -14.40 24.75 -9.06
CA LYS A 442 -15.84 24.54 -8.85
C LYS A 442 -16.21 24.84 -7.39
N PRO A 443 -17.40 25.41 -7.10
CA PRO A 443 -17.89 25.52 -5.73
C PRO A 443 -17.92 24.16 -5.04
N TYR A 444 -17.60 24.15 -3.75
CA TYR A 444 -17.61 22.96 -2.90
C TYR A 444 -17.86 23.35 -1.45
N ARG A 445 -18.32 22.40 -0.65
CA ARG A 445 -18.55 22.56 0.78
C ARG A 445 -17.35 22.09 1.58
N ILE A 446 -17.03 22.79 2.65
CA ILE A 446 -16.04 22.39 3.66
C ILE A 446 -16.83 22.05 4.91
N VAL A 447 -16.59 20.86 5.47
CA VAL A 447 -17.09 20.45 6.77
C VAL A 447 -15.87 20.17 7.63
N VAL A 448 -15.75 20.81 8.78
CA VAL A 448 -14.82 20.38 9.83
C VAL A 448 -15.61 19.65 10.90
N PHE A 449 -15.05 18.61 11.49
CA PHE A 449 -15.70 17.88 12.56
C PHE A 449 -14.68 17.28 13.52
N ASP A 450 -15.15 17.05 14.75
CA ASP A 450 -14.39 16.44 15.83
C ASP A 450 -15.32 15.49 16.62
N LEU A 451 -14.77 14.39 17.14
CA LEU A 451 -15.50 13.37 17.89
C LEU A 451 -14.89 13.21 19.28
N GLU A 452 -15.72 13.36 20.30
CA GLU A 452 -15.39 12.86 21.63
C GLU A 452 -15.93 11.44 21.81
N THR A 453 -15.16 10.62 22.54
CA THR A 453 -15.49 9.21 22.74
C THR A 453 -15.35 8.79 24.19
N MET A 454 -16.24 7.90 24.61
CA MET A 454 -16.14 7.18 25.87
C MET A 454 -15.46 5.83 25.66
N GLN A 455 -14.85 5.30 26.72
CA GLN A 455 -14.19 3.98 26.75
C GLN A 455 -14.81 3.04 27.80
N HIS A 456 -16.07 3.27 28.19
CA HIS A 456 -16.73 2.54 29.27
C HIS A 456 -17.08 1.08 28.91
N VAL A 457 -17.15 0.74 27.61
CA VAL A 457 -17.44 -0.62 27.14
C VAL A 457 -16.14 -1.43 27.04
N VAL A 458 -16.04 -2.48 27.85
CA VAL A 458 -14.95 -3.47 27.78
C VAL A 458 -15.27 -4.50 26.69
N SER A 459 -14.31 -4.73 25.80
CA SER A 459 -14.30 -5.79 24.79
C SER A 459 -13.54 -7.01 25.29
N ASP A 460 -13.78 -8.17 24.68
CA ASP A 460 -13.00 -9.39 24.90
C ASP A 460 -11.49 -9.07 24.87
N ASN A 461 -10.75 -9.50 25.90
CA ASN A 461 -9.32 -9.23 26.17
C ASN A 461 -8.96 -7.90 26.89
N ASN A 462 -9.79 -7.41 27.83
CA ASN A 462 -9.51 -6.18 28.62
C ASN A 462 -9.28 -4.90 27.79
N LYS A 463 -9.61 -4.91 26.49
CA LYS A 463 -9.49 -3.74 25.62
C LYS A 463 -10.78 -2.92 25.70
N ARG A 464 -10.66 -1.60 25.87
CA ARG A 464 -11.81 -0.71 25.90
C ARG A 464 -12.18 -0.25 24.49
N ARG A 465 -13.46 -0.21 24.18
CA ARG A 465 -13.97 0.23 22.88
C ARG A 465 -14.28 1.72 22.90
N HIS A 466 -13.79 2.46 21.91
CA HIS A 466 -14.20 3.84 21.68
C HIS A 466 -15.63 3.90 21.15
N GLN A 467 -16.51 4.62 21.85
CA GLN A 467 -17.88 4.94 21.45
C GLN A 467 -18.05 6.45 21.40
N ALA A 468 -18.36 6.98 20.21
CA ALA A 468 -18.59 8.42 20.03
C ALA A 468 -19.88 8.86 20.73
N ASN A 469 -19.77 9.83 21.63
CA ASN A 469 -20.86 10.31 22.46
C ASN A 469 -21.17 11.80 22.25
N PHE A 470 -20.22 12.53 21.67
CA PHE A 470 -20.42 13.91 21.22
C PHE A 470 -19.68 14.14 19.90
N ILE A 471 -20.31 14.88 18.99
CA ILE A 471 -19.76 15.26 17.70
C ILE A 471 -20.11 16.72 17.45
N ALA A 472 -19.12 17.55 17.16
CA ALA A 472 -19.34 18.88 16.62
C ALA A 472 -18.96 18.90 15.13
N ALA A 473 -19.73 19.62 14.33
CA ALA A 473 -19.43 19.84 12.92
C ALA A 473 -19.72 21.28 12.52
N ARG A 474 -18.78 21.91 11.81
CA ARG A 474 -18.94 23.26 11.26
C ARG A 474 -18.81 23.29 9.74
N ILE A 475 -19.69 24.05 9.09
CA ILE A 475 -19.82 24.14 7.64
C ILE A 475 -19.37 25.51 7.13
N THR A 476 -18.57 25.52 6.06
CA THR A 476 -18.34 26.71 5.24
C THR A 476 -18.14 26.36 3.76
N CYS A 477 -17.88 27.36 2.92
CA CYS A 477 -17.47 27.20 1.53
C CYS A 477 -16.51 28.33 1.12
N PRO A 478 -15.77 28.19 0.01
CA PRO A 478 -14.87 29.25 -0.46
C PRO A 478 -15.51 30.64 -0.55
N LYS A 479 -16.78 30.72 -1.00
CA LYS A 479 -17.49 31.99 -1.13
C LYS A 479 -17.75 32.65 0.24
N CYS A 480 -18.24 31.89 1.22
CA CYS A 480 -18.48 32.40 2.58
C CYS A 480 -17.19 32.76 3.32
N ILE A 481 -16.05 32.18 2.96
CA ILE A 481 -14.74 32.56 3.51
C ILE A 481 -14.33 33.98 3.04
N GLU A 482 -14.79 34.40 1.86
CA GLU A 482 -14.41 35.66 1.23
C GLU A 482 -15.40 36.80 1.49
N GLU A 483 -16.71 36.51 1.49
CA GLU A 483 -17.77 37.52 1.46
C GLU A 483 -18.75 37.48 2.64
N GLU A 484 -18.60 36.57 3.62
CA GLU A 484 -19.53 36.34 4.75
C GLU A 484 -21.02 36.49 4.38
N GLN A 485 -21.62 35.40 3.90
CA GLN A 485 -23.03 35.35 3.48
C GLN A 485 -23.84 34.41 4.37
N ASP A 486 -24.87 34.97 5.01
CA ASP A 486 -25.82 34.24 5.84
C ASP A 486 -26.68 33.27 5.01
N ASP A 487 -27.25 33.75 3.90
CA ASP A 487 -28.10 32.95 2.98
C ASP A 487 -27.27 32.27 1.87
N CYS A 488 -26.43 31.31 2.25
CA CYS A 488 -25.61 30.57 1.29
C CYS A 488 -26.25 29.23 0.90
N ASN A 489 -26.62 29.07 -0.37
CA ASN A 489 -27.14 27.81 -0.92
C ASN A 489 -26.23 26.58 -0.74
N ILE A 490 -24.92 26.77 -0.54
CA ILE A 490 -23.99 25.66 -0.29
C ILE A 490 -24.00 25.30 1.19
N CYS A 491 -23.83 26.29 2.06
CA CYS A 491 -23.63 26.04 3.47
C CYS A 491 -24.94 25.89 4.26
N GLY A 492 -26.05 26.43 3.75
CA GLY A 492 -27.34 26.52 4.44
C GLY A 492 -27.32 27.51 5.61
N GLU A 493 -28.42 27.55 6.36
CA GLU A 493 -28.56 28.43 7.54
C GLU A 493 -27.84 27.85 8.77
N SER A 494 -27.85 26.51 8.94
CA SER A 494 -27.17 25.85 10.06
C SER A 494 -25.68 25.65 9.78
N ARG A 495 -24.81 26.42 10.43
CA ARG A 495 -23.35 26.37 10.23
C ARG A 495 -22.61 25.56 11.27
N LEU A 496 -23.04 25.59 12.53
CA LEU A 496 -22.51 24.79 13.63
C LEU A 496 -23.59 23.82 14.10
N ILE A 497 -23.35 22.52 13.93
CA ILE A 497 -24.25 21.43 14.27
C ILE A 497 -23.57 20.50 15.26
N THR A 498 -24.30 20.06 16.28
CA THR A 498 -23.84 19.06 17.24
C THR A 498 -24.70 17.81 17.22
N PHE A 499 -24.08 16.67 17.46
CA PHE A 499 -24.73 15.38 17.63
C PHE A 499 -24.33 14.83 18.99
N SER A 500 -25.29 14.59 19.87
CA SER A 500 -25.00 14.23 21.26
C SER A 500 -26.01 13.25 21.84
N GLU A 501 -25.57 12.44 22.82
CA GLU A 501 -26.47 11.56 23.57
C GLU A 501 -27.37 12.34 24.54
N ARG A 502 -26.89 13.51 25.00
CA ARG A 502 -27.55 14.33 26.02
C ARG A 502 -27.79 15.78 25.55
N PRO A 503 -28.86 16.44 26.03
CA PRO A 503 -29.11 17.85 25.76
C PRO A 503 -28.11 18.75 26.51
N PHE A 504 -27.89 19.94 25.98
CA PHE A 504 -27.13 21.03 26.60
C PHE A 504 -27.76 22.38 26.21
N SER A 505 -27.53 23.40 27.01
CA SER A 505 -28.26 24.68 26.99
C SER A 505 -27.34 25.90 26.90
N LYS A 506 -26.16 25.88 27.52
CA LYS A 506 -25.28 27.05 27.64
C LYS A 506 -24.49 27.32 26.35
N THR A 507 -24.07 26.26 25.66
CA THR A 507 -23.32 26.41 24.40
C THR A 507 -24.27 26.77 23.25
N ASN A 508 -23.98 27.88 22.57
CA ASN A 508 -24.76 28.36 21.43
C ASN A 508 -24.36 27.63 20.15
N VAL A 509 -25.31 26.93 19.51
CA VAL A 509 -25.11 26.22 18.24
C VAL A 509 -26.36 26.36 17.38
N ASN A 510 -26.22 26.29 16.05
CA ASN A 510 -27.35 26.50 15.15
C ASN A 510 -28.33 25.33 15.15
N ASN A 511 -27.84 24.10 15.32
CA ASN A 511 -28.69 22.92 15.33
C ASN A 511 -28.15 21.84 16.29
N LYS A 512 -29.04 21.29 17.12
CA LYS A 512 -28.74 20.25 18.12
C LYS A 512 -29.48 18.97 17.76
N ILE A 513 -28.75 17.93 17.35
CA ILE A 513 -29.33 16.62 17.04
C ILE A 513 -29.04 15.67 18.20
N ILE A 514 -30.04 15.48 19.05
CA ILE A 514 -29.91 14.65 20.25
C ILE A 514 -30.44 13.25 19.95
N GLY A 515 -29.67 12.22 20.30
CA GLY A 515 -30.09 10.83 20.13
C GLY A 515 -29.08 9.81 20.64
N PRO A 516 -29.48 8.54 20.81
CA PRO A 516 -28.67 7.52 21.47
C PRO A 516 -27.43 7.07 20.68
N ASN A 517 -27.31 7.48 19.41
CA ASN A 517 -26.17 7.11 18.56
C ASN A 517 -25.72 8.33 17.73
N PRO A 518 -24.93 9.25 18.30
CA PRO A 518 -24.47 10.46 17.62
C PRO A 518 -23.80 10.19 16.27
N ILE A 519 -22.98 9.14 16.20
CA ILE A 519 -22.25 8.76 14.97
C ILE A 519 -23.20 8.39 13.81
N VAL A 520 -24.29 7.68 14.09
CA VAL A 520 -25.28 7.29 13.08
C VAL A 520 -25.96 8.54 12.52
N SER A 521 -26.34 9.46 13.41
CA SER A 521 -26.96 10.73 13.03
C SER A 521 -26.02 11.61 12.22
N PHE A 522 -24.75 11.73 12.62
CA PHE A 522 -23.73 12.47 11.90
C PHE A 522 -23.50 11.91 10.49
N VAL A 523 -23.35 10.59 10.35
CA VAL A 523 -23.10 9.98 9.03
C VAL A 523 -24.30 10.15 8.10
N LYS A 524 -25.53 9.97 8.59
CA LYS A 524 -26.74 10.24 7.80
C LYS A 524 -26.79 11.70 7.35
N TRP A 525 -26.53 12.63 8.27
CA TRP A 525 -26.51 14.06 8.00
C TRP A 525 -25.48 14.43 6.93
N ILE A 526 -24.22 14.04 7.08
CA ILE A 526 -23.15 14.45 6.14
C ILE A 526 -23.36 13.88 4.73
N ILE A 527 -23.96 12.68 4.62
CA ILE A 527 -24.37 12.09 3.34
C ILE A 527 -25.47 12.96 2.69
N GLU A 528 -26.51 13.30 3.45
CA GLU A 528 -27.62 14.12 2.95
C GLU A 528 -27.14 15.49 2.51
N THR A 529 -26.36 16.16 3.36
CA THR A 529 -25.75 17.47 3.06
C THR A 529 -24.90 17.43 1.80
N THR A 530 -24.24 16.31 1.51
CA THR A 530 -23.38 16.15 0.30
C THR A 530 -24.17 15.90 -0.99
N LYS A 531 -25.50 15.80 -0.95
CA LYS A 531 -26.28 15.76 -2.20
C LYS A 531 -26.19 17.12 -2.91
N GLY A 532 -25.91 17.07 -4.22
CA GLY A 532 -25.90 18.26 -5.08
C GLY A 532 -24.60 19.09 -5.08
N CYS A 533 -23.70 18.92 -4.11
CA CYS A 533 -22.43 19.64 -4.02
C CYS A 533 -21.32 18.73 -3.46
N ASP A 534 -20.11 18.83 -3.99
CA ASP A 534 -18.95 18.10 -3.43
C ASP A 534 -18.63 18.62 -2.03
N THR A 535 -18.38 17.71 -1.08
CA THR A 535 -18.06 18.04 0.31
C THR A 535 -16.66 17.55 0.67
N MET A 536 -15.81 18.46 1.15
CA MET A 536 -14.50 18.18 1.76
C MET A 536 -14.66 18.17 3.28
N ALA A 537 -14.57 17.00 3.90
CA ALA A 537 -14.70 16.81 5.34
C ALA A 537 -13.31 16.69 5.99
N PHE A 538 -13.04 17.47 7.02
CA PHE A 538 -11.77 17.49 7.74
C PHE A 538 -11.95 17.19 9.22
N SER A 539 -11.11 16.31 9.74
CA SER A 539 -10.86 16.19 11.18
C SER A 539 -9.36 16.24 11.44
N HIS A 540 -8.94 16.62 12.64
CA HIS A 540 -7.54 16.81 12.96
C HIS A 540 -6.93 15.56 13.59
N PHE A 541 -5.95 14.95 12.93
CA PHE A 541 -5.39 13.64 13.29
C PHE A 541 -6.39 12.46 13.13
N GLY A 542 -7.56 12.72 12.55
CA GLY A 542 -8.63 11.74 12.47
C GLY A 542 -8.37 10.56 11.52
N GLY A 543 -7.33 10.64 10.68
CA GLY A 543 -6.88 9.51 9.85
C GLY A 543 -6.43 8.28 10.66
N ARG A 544 -6.21 8.44 11.97
CA ARG A 544 -5.94 7.35 12.92
C ARG A 544 -7.04 7.17 13.98
N PHE A 545 -8.04 8.06 14.00
CA PHE A 545 -9.05 8.12 15.05
C PHE A 545 -10.45 8.37 14.47
N ASP A 546 -10.86 9.62 14.27
CA ASP A 546 -12.23 9.98 13.92
C ASP A 546 -12.75 9.31 12.65
N MET A 547 -11.94 9.36 11.60
CA MET A 547 -12.28 8.82 10.28
C MET A 547 -12.44 7.30 10.32
N VAL A 548 -11.80 6.61 11.27
CA VAL A 548 -11.93 5.16 11.46
C VAL A 548 -13.32 4.82 12.01
N ILE A 549 -13.82 5.62 12.95
CA ILE A 549 -15.16 5.46 13.53
C ILE A 549 -16.23 5.79 12.48
N VAL A 550 -16.05 6.87 11.71
CA VAL A 550 -16.93 7.25 10.60
C VAL A 550 -16.93 6.19 9.50
N PHE A 551 -15.77 5.63 9.14
CA PHE A 551 -15.66 4.57 8.14
C PHE A 551 -16.47 3.34 8.52
N ARG A 552 -16.40 2.91 9.79
CA ARG A 552 -17.18 1.78 10.29
C ARG A 552 -18.67 2.00 10.05
N GLU A 553 -19.19 3.18 10.36
CA GLU A 553 -20.62 3.49 10.20
C GLU A 553 -21.04 3.60 8.73
N LEU A 554 -20.22 4.24 7.88
CA LEU A 554 -20.43 4.26 6.43
C LEU A 554 -20.51 2.84 5.84
N PHE A 555 -19.63 1.94 6.29
CA PHE A 555 -19.62 0.55 5.87
C PHE A 555 -20.89 -0.20 6.29
N LEU A 556 -21.37 0.02 7.51
CA LEU A 556 -22.63 -0.56 8.00
C LEU A 556 -23.86 -0.06 7.22
N LEU A 557 -23.82 1.17 6.70
CA LEU A 557 -24.85 1.72 5.81
C LEU A 557 -24.73 1.23 4.35
N GLY A 558 -23.78 0.33 4.04
CA GLY A 558 -23.61 -0.28 2.72
C GLY A 558 -22.75 0.52 1.75
N PHE A 559 -22.02 1.54 2.21
CA PHE A 559 -21.04 2.24 1.36
C PHE A 559 -19.72 1.48 1.31
N THR A 560 -19.07 1.53 0.14
CA THR A 560 -17.72 0.99 -0.08
C THR A 560 -16.78 2.12 -0.52
N PRO A 561 -16.23 2.90 0.43
CA PRO A 561 -15.38 4.05 0.12
C PRO A 561 -14.07 3.66 -0.58
N GLU A 562 -13.59 4.51 -1.49
CA GLU A 562 -12.21 4.44 -1.98
C GLU A 562 -11.29 5.03 -0.91
N MET A 563 -10.32 4.25 -0.42
CA MET A 563 -9.44 4.65 0.68
C MET A 563 -7.97 4.68 0.25
N LEU A 564 -7.29 5.79 0.56
CA LEU A 564 -5.83 5.90 0.49
C LEU A 564 -5.23 5.80 1.89
N ARG A 565 -4.43 4.75 2.15
CA ARG A 565 -3.84 4.46 3.46
C ARG A 565 -2.38 4.02 3.38
N ARG A 566 -1.63 4.24 4.46
CA ARG A 566 -0.31 3.63 4.71
C ARG A 566 -0.35 2.93 6.06
N GLY A 567 -0.28 1.60 6.05
CA GLY A 567 -0.56 0.79 7.23
C GLY A 567 -1.97 1.08 7.75
N ASN A 568 -2.07 1.47 9.03
CA ASN A 568 -3.33 1.83 9.70
C ASN A 568 -3.67 3.32 9.63
N LYS A 569 -2.82 4.17 9.03
CA LYS A 569 -3.13 5.60 8.85
C LYS A 569 -3.88 5.83 7.54
N MET A 570 -5.08 6.40 7.64
CA MET A 570 -5.89 6.84 6.51
C MET A 570 -5.53 8.29 6.14
N TYR A 571 -5.22 8.54 4.87
CA TYR A 571 -4.94 9.90 4.35
C TYR A 571 -6.17 10.53 3.72
N GLU A 572 -6.94 9.73 2.99
CA GLU A 572 -8.12 10.18 2.27
C GLU A 572 -9.13 9.04 2.15
N MET A 573 -10.41 9.36 2.31
CA MET A 573 -11.53 8.45 2.08
C MET A 573 -12.59 9.13 1.22
N LYS A 574 -12.92 8.54 0.07
CA LYS A 574 -13.89 9.07 -0.90
C LYS A 574 -15.13 8.22 -0.96
N VAL A 575 -16.28 8.85 -0.76
CA VAL A 575 -17.60 8.24 -0.85
C VAL A 575 -18.35 8.89 -2.00
N LYS A 576 -18.80 8.09 -2.96
CA LYS A 576 -19.67 8.56 -4.04
C LYS A 576 -21.11 8.60 -3.54
N VAL A 577 -21.60 9.79 -3.20
CA VAL A 577 -22.95 9.99 -2.66
C VAL A 577 -24.00 10.01 -3.77
N SER A 578 -23.67 10.60 -4.92
CA SER A 578 -24.58 10.64 -6.08
C SER A 578 -23.81 10.54 -7.41
N LYS A 579 -24.53 10.59 -8.55
CA LYS A 579 -23.87 10.67 -9.87
C LYS A 579 -23.01 11.93 -10.03
N LYS A 580 -23.29 13.00 -9.26
CA LYS A 580 -22.68 14.33 -9.43
C LYS A 580 -21.95 14.86 -8.18
N SER A 581 -22.00 14.16 -7.05
CA SER A 581 -21.39 14.63 -5.80
C SER A 581 -20.57 13.56 -5.08
N MET A 582 -19.43 14.01 -4.55
CA MET A 582 -18.46 13.21 -3.80
C MET A 582 -18.28 13.78 -2.39
N LEU A 583 -18.26 12.90 -1.40
CA LEU A 583 -17.85 13.20 -0.04
C LEU A 583 -16.40 12.73 0.14
N ILE A 584 -15.50 13.63 0.54
CA ILE A 584 -14.07 13.36 0.66
C ILE A 584 -13.60 13.71 2.06
N PHE A 585 -13.27 12.71 2.86
CA PHE A 585 -12.67 12.88 4.18
C PHE A 585 -11.15 12.99 4.07
N ARG A 586 -10.55 13.96 4.76
CA ARG A 586 -9.11 14.18 4.86
C ARG A 586 -8.70 14.52 6.29
N ASP A 587 -7.51 14.06 6.64
CA ASP A 587 -6.88 14.39 7.92
C ASP A 587 -6.08 15.69 7.78
N SER A 588 -6.51 16.75 8.49
CA SER A 588 -5.90 18.08 8.43
C SER A 588 -4.48 18.12 9.01
N PHE A 589 -4.11 17.15 9.86
CA PHE A 589 -2.75 17.02 10.41
C PHE A 589 -1.72 16.78 9.29
N ASN A 590 -2.13 16.20 8.16
CA ASN A 590 -1.24 16.03 7.01
C ASN A 590 -0.93 17.34 6.28
N LEU A 591 -1.76 18.38 6.47
CA LEU A 591 -1.52 19.73 5.99
C LEU A 591 -0.79 20.58 7.04
N MET A 592 -1.17 20.42 8.30
CA MET A 592 -0.66 21.19 9.45
C MET A 592 -0.21 20.23 10.57
N PRO A 593 1.01 19.67 10.49
CA PRO A 593 1.50 18.61 11.38
C PRO A 593 1.97 19.14 12.74
N MET A 594 1.05 19.72 13.49
CA MET A 594 1.22 20.17 14.87
C MET A 594 -0.09 19.93 15.63
N SER A 595 -0.08 20.03 16.96
CA SER A 595 -1.30 19.85 17.75
C SER A 595 -2.32 20.96 17.45
N LEU A 596 -3.62 20.67 17.64
CA LEU A 596 -4.69 21.64 17.42
C LEU A 596 -4.49 22.92 18.27
N ALA A 597 -4.13 22.77 19.55
CA ALA A 597 -3.83 23.89 20.44
C ALA A 597 -2.67 24.76 19.94
N SER A 598 -1.66 24.13 19.32
CA SER A 598 -0.52 24.87 18.75
C SER A 598 -0.89 25.68 17.50
N LEU A 599 -2.04 25.40 16.85
CA LEU A 599 -2.48 26.14 15.67
C LEU A 599 -2.91 27.57 16.03
N VAL A 600 -3.48 27.81 17.21
CA VAL A 600 -3.92 29.14 17.66
C VAL A 600 -2.77 30.15 17.66
N PRO A 601 -1.68 29.96 18.43
CA PRO A 601 -0.53 30.85 18.39
C PRO A 601 0.24 30.76 17.07
N ALA A 602 0.12 29.66 16.31
CA ALA A 602 0.82 29.53 15.04
C ALA A 602 0.17 30.39 13.93
N PHE A 603 -1.15 30.41 13.85
CA PHE A 603 -1.84 31.20 12.83
C PHE A 603 -2.26 32.59 13.35
N ALA A 604 -1.95 32.91 14.61
CA ALA A 604 -2.44 34.10 15.30
C ALA A 604 -3.97 34.20 15.17
N LEU A 605 -4.65 33.09 15.48
CA LEU A 605 -6.10 32.97 15.33
C LEU A 605 -6.78 33.79 16.42
N ASP A 606 -7.80 34.55 16.02
CA ASP A 606 -8.71 35.24 16.93
C ASP A 606 -9.83 34.28 17.34
N VAL A 607 -9.48 33.30 18.17
CA VAL A 607 -10.36 32.26 18.72
C VAL A 607 -9.97 31.99 20.17
N GLU A 608 -10.91 31.47 20.96
CA GLU A 608 -10.62 31.08 22.33
C GLU A 608 -9.51 30.01 22.39
N GLU A 609 -8.61 30.13 23.37
CA GLU A 609 -7.60 29.11 23.59
C GLU A 609 -8.26 27.79 23.98
N LYS A 610 -7.61 26.68 23.62
CA LYS A 610 -8.13 25.34 23.90
C LYS A 610 -8.08 25.07 25.42
N PRO A 611 -9.23 24.87 26.10
CA PRO A 611 -9.25 24.67 27.54
C PRO A 611 -8.77 23.27 27.93
N PHE A 612 -8.40 23.10 29.21
CA PHE A 612 -8.10 21.79 29.77
C PHE A 612 -9.39 20.98 29.95
N PHE A 613 -9.42 19.76 29.40
CA PHE A 613 -10.59 18.88 29.47
C PHE A 613 -10.28 17.56 30.21
N PRO A 614 -11.12 17.13 31.16
CA PRO A 614 -10.92 15.90 31.93
C PRO A 614 -11.37 14.67 31.12
N HIS A 615 -10.56 14.23 30.17
CA HIS A 615 -10.89 13.13 29.26
C HIS A 615 -11.32 11.83 29.97
N LEU A 616 -10.76 11.48 31.13
CA LEU A 616 -11.18 10.27 31.85
C LEU A 616 -12.50 10.43 32.60
N ALA A 617 -12.99 11.66 32.78
CA ALA A 617 -14.32 11.94 33.31
C ALA A 617 -15.43 11.81 32.25
N ASN A 618 -15.07 11.63 30.97
CA ASN A 618 -16.03 11.37 29.89
C ASN A 618 -16.58 9.93 29.97
N ARG A 619 -17.55 9.72 30.87
CA ARG A 619 -18.20 8.43 31.13
C ARG A 619 -19.70 8.59 31.34
N PRO A 620 -20.51 7.55 31.05
CA PRO A 620 -21.97 7.64 31.18
C PRO A 620 -22.44 7.97 32.60
N GLU A 621 -21.70 7.56 33.64
CA GLU A 621 -22.09 7.73 35.04
C GLU A 621 -22.08 9.20 35.49
N ASN A 622 -21.35 10.05 34.76
CA ASN A 622 -21.16 11.48 35.03
C ASN A 622 -22.16 12.37 34.29
N TYR A 623 -23.02 11.81 33.41
CA TYR A 623 -24.05 12.59 32.72
C TYR A 623 -25.11 13.13 33.67
N GLY A 624 -25.54 14.38 33.43
CA GLY A 624 -26.56 15.06 34.24
C GLY A 624 -26.15 15.34 35.69
N LYS A 625 -24.85 15.27 36.03
CA LYS A 625 -24.33 15.48 37.38
C LYS A 625 -23.20 16.50 37.39
N GLU A 626 -23.09 17.19 38.52
CA GLU A 626 -21.91 17.97 38.86
C GLU A 626 -20.84 17.04 39.43
N ILE A 627 -19.61 17.16 38.93
CA ILE A 627 -18.44 16.42 39.40
C ILE A 627 -17.26 17.36 39.62
N PHE A 628 -16.25 16.89 40.33
CA PHE A 628 -14.98 17.61 40.57
C PHE A 628 -13.83 16.74 40.07
N PRO A 629 -13.40 16.90 38.81
CA PRO A 629 -12.37 16.06 38.20
C PRO A 629 -11.01 16.25 38.89
N VAL A 630 -10.23 15.17 38.98
CA VAL A 630 -8.90 15.19 39.61
C VAL A 630 -7.79 15.27 38.56
N PRO A 631 -6.53 15.61 38.91
CA PRO A 631 -5.44 15.76 37.92
C PRO A 631 -5.22 14.56 37.00
N SER A 632 -5.47 13.33 37.48
CA SER A 632 -5.40 12.12 36.66
C SER A 632 -6.42 12.13 35.52
N ASP A 633 -7.60 12.74 35.72
CA ASP A 633 -8.64 12.81 34.69
C ASP A 633 -8.23 13.65 33.48
N TYR A 634 -7.28 14.57 33.66
CA TYR A 634 -6.67 15.42 32.64
C TYR A 634 -5.38 14.84 32.04
N PHE A 635 -4.95 13.64 32.46
CA PHE A 635 -3.65 13.05 32.11
C PHE A 635 -2.44 13.91 32.54
N ALA A 636 -2.52 14.58 33.69
CA ALA A 636 -1.47 15.48 34.15
C ALA A 636 -0.06 14.84 34.20
N GLU A 637 0.04 13.55 34.55
CA GLU A 637 1.32 12.81 34.64
C GLU A 637 2.05 12.66 33.29
N GLY A 638 1.31 12.65 32.18
CA GLY A 638 1.87 12.53 30.84
C GLY A 638 2.25 13.88 30.20
N MET A 639 2.01 15.01 30.87
CA MET A 639 2.28 16.34 30.34
C MET A 639 3.78 16.65 30.35
N MET A 640 4.27 17.31 29.29
CA MET A 640 5.63 17.85 29.26
C MET A 640 5.84 18.92 30.36
N PRO A 641 7.07 19.11 30.88
CA PRO A 641 7.32 19.95 32.06
C PRO A 641 6.71 21.35 31.99
N ASP A 642 6.79 22.03 30.85
CA ASP A 642 6.26 23.40 30.70
C ASP A 642 4.72 23.42 30.71
N LYS A 643 4.08 22.50 29.99
CA LYS A 643 2.61 22.37 29.98
C LYS A 643 2.09 21.89 31.34
N ARG A 644 2.85 21.05 32.05
CA ARG A 644 2.51 20.61 33.40
C ARG A 644 2.46 21.80 34.37
N LYS A 645 3.44 22.71 34.32
CA LYS A 645 3.44 23.95 35.14
C LYS A 645 2.29 24.89 34.81
N GLU A 646 1.85 24.93 33.56
CA GLU A 646 0.66 25.68 33.14
C GLU A 646 -0.61 25.05 33.70
N PHE A 647 -0.76 23.73 33.54
CA PHE A 647 -1.86 22.96 34.10
C PHE A 647 -1.95 23.09 35.62
N ASP A 648 -0.85 22.92 36.36
CA ASP A 648 -0.87 22.97 37.83
C ASP A 648 -1.33 24.34 38.35
N ARG A 649 -0.94 25.44 37.67
CA ARG A 649 -1.42 26.80 37.99
C ARG A 649 -2.91 26.96 37.69
N TRP A 650 -3.36 26.50 36.53
CA TRP A 650 -4.77 26.53 36.16
C TRP A 650 -5.62 25.68 37.11
N PHE A 651 -5.20 24.45 37.41
CA PHE A 651 -5.92 23.52 38.26
C PHE A 651 -6.03 24.02 39.71
N ALA A 652 -4.98 24.65 40.25
CA ALA A 652 -5.03 25.25 41.59
C ALA A 652 -6.14 26.30 41.75
N ILE A 653 -6.49 26.99 40.66
CA ILE A 653 -7.54 28.02 40.63
C ILE A 653 -8.93 27.40 40.36
N ASN A 654 -9.02 26.39 39.50
CA ASN A 654 -10.29 25.88 38.97
C ASN A 654 -10.78 24.58 39.64
N LYS A 655 -9.99 23.94 40.52
CA LYS A 655 -10.31 22.64 41.14
C LYS A 655 -11.63 22.61 41.94
N ASP A 656 -12.07 23.77 42.44
CA ASP A 656 -13.26 23.90 43.29
C ASP A 656 -14.50 24.33 42.46
N GLU A 657 -14.37 24.50 41.14
CA GLU A 657 -15.49 24.79 40.25
C GLU A 657 -16.24 23.50 39.86
N PRO A 658 -17.59 23.48 39.91
CA PRO A 658 -18.37 22.31 39.54
C PRO A 658 -18.29 22.07 38.02
N PHE A 659 -17.91 20.86 37.63
CA PHE A 659 -17.82 20.45 36.22
C PHE A 659 -19.09 19.71 35.80
N PHE A 660 -19.74 20.20 34.73
CA PHE A 660 -20.93 19.58 34.14
C PHE A 660 -20.59 19.00 32.77
N LEU A 661 -20.50 17.67 32.67
CA LEU A 661 -19.97 16.98 31.49
C LEU A 661 -20.71 17.32 30.19
N ASP A 662 -22.05 17.43 30.24
CA ASP A 662 -22.89 17.70 29.07
C ASP A 662 -22.58 19.06 28.43
N GLU A 663 -22.42 20.10 29.26
CA GLU A 663 -22.10 21.47 28.80
C GLU A 663 -20.62 21.59 28.42
N ALA A 664 -19.74 20.92 29.17
CA ALA A 664 -18.30 20.93 28.91
C ALA A 664 -17.95 20.23 27.58
N LEU A 665 -18.59 19.10 27.27
CA LEU A 665 -18.43 18.42 25.97
C LEU A 665 -18.86 19.34 24.83
N ALA A 666 -19.98 20.05 24.99
CA ALA A 666 -20.47 20.98 23.99
C ALA A 666 -19.47 22.13 23.77
N ALA A 667 -19.07 22.83 24.82
CA ALA A 667 -18.13 23.96 24.71
C ALA A 667 -16.76 23.54 24.16
N TYR A 668 -16.23 22.40 24.63
CA TYR A 668 -14.92 21.91 24.22
C TYR A 668 -14.90 21.46 22.76
N CYS A 669 -15.86 20.61 22.35
CA CYS A 669 -15.87 20.06 21.00
C CYS A 669 -16.26 21.12 19.95
N THR A 670 -17.11 22.10 20.29
CA THR A 670 -17.38 23.24 19.40
C THR A 670 -16.14 24.13 19.25
N ASN A 671 -15.41 24.43 20.32
CA ASN A 671 -14.15 25.19 20.24
C ASN A 671 -13.12 24.48 19.35
N ASP A 672 -12.99 23.15 19.46
CA ASP A 672 -12.07 22.37 18.62
C ASP A 672 -12.36 22.52 17.12
N VAL A 673 -13.64 22.48 16.71
CA VAL A 673 -14.00 22.70 15.31
C VAL A 673 -13.87 24.18 14.88
N GLU A 674 -14.03 25.14 15.79
CA GLU A 674 -13.73 26.56 15.52
C GLU A 674 -12.25 26.79 15.22
N ILE A 675 -11.37 26.32 16.12
CA ILE A 675 -9.92 26.42 15.97
C ILE A 675 -9.49 25.76 14.66
N LEU A 676 -9.99 24.55 14.40
CA LEU A 676 -9.66 23.81 13.18
C LEU A 676 -10.10 24.57 11.92
N LEU A 677 -11.32 25.12 11.92
CA LEU A 677 -11.82 25.87 10.77
C LEU A 677 -11.01 27.15 10.53
N ALA A 678 -10.77 27.93 11.58
CA ALA A 678 -10.01 29.18 11.51
C ALA A 678 -8.57 28.92 11.01
N ALA A 679 -7.93 27.84 11.48
CA ALA A 679 -6.62 27.42 11.00
C ALA A 679 -6.64 27.05 9.51
N LEU A 680 -7.62 26.23 9.07
CA LEU A 680 -7.75 25.83 7.66
C LEU A 680 -8.04 27.02 6.73
N ILE A 681 -8.87 27.97 7.16
CA ILE A 681 -9.17 29.20 6.41
C ILE A 681 -7.91 30.05 6.26
N THR A 682 -7.21 30.30 7.36
CA THR A 682 -5.98 31.10 7.35
C THR A 682 -4.93 30.43 6.47
N PHE A 683 -4.72 29.13 6.64
CA PHE A 683 -3.78 28.37 5.82
C PHE A 683 -4.11 28.38 4.33
N ARG A 684 -5.40 28.22 3.99
CA ARG A 684 -5.88 28.32 2.60
C ARG A 684 -5.58 29.70 2.02
N ARG A 685 -5.87 30.77 2.76
CA ARG A 685 -5.68 32.17 2.32
C ARG A 685 -4.22 32.47 2.04
N GLU A 686 -3.34 32.17 2.99
CA GLU A 686 -1.89 32.39 2.85
C GLU A 686 -1.32 31.59 1.67
N PHE A 687 -1.70 30.31 1.54
CA PHE A 687 -1.21 29.48 0.44
C PHE A 687 -1.74 29.96 -0.93
N MET A 688 -3.01 30.35 -1.03
CA MET A 688 -3.58 30.93 -2.25
C MET A 688 -2.85 32.21 -2.67
N ASN A 689 -2.52 33.07 -1.72
CA ASN A 689 -1.81 34.32 -1.98
C ASN A 689 -0.40 34.08 -2.53
N VAL A 690 0.39 33.22 -1.88
CA VAL A 690 1.77 32.92 -2.31
C VAL A 690 1.82 32.20 -3.66
N THR A 691 0.81 31.34 -3.94
CA THR A 691 0.76 30.55 -5.18
C THR A 691 0.08 31.26 -6.35
N ARG A 692 -0.50 32.44 -6.15
CA ARG A 692 -1.15 33.23 -7.21
C ARG A 692 -0.16 33.62 -8.30
N ARG A 693 -0.61 33.61 -9.56
CA ARG A 693 0.18 34.09 -10.71
C ARG A 693 -0.64 35.00 -11.62
N GLY A 694 -0.11 36.19 -11.86
CA GLY A 694 -0.64 37.16 -12.83
C GLY A 694 -0.23 36.85 -14.27
N PRO A 695 -0.81 37.57 -15.25
CA PRO A 695 -0.39 37.48 -16.66
C PRO A 695 1.10 37.81 -16.81
N CYS A 696 1.81 37.09 -17.69
CA CYS A 696 3.22 37.33 -18.02
C CYS A 696 4.25 37.19 -16.87
N GLN A 697 3.84 36.71 -15.69
CA GLN A 697 4.79 36.31 -14.65
C GLN A 697 5.50 35.00 -15.06
N ARG A 698 6.80 34.86 -14.73
CA ARG A 698 7.60 33.67 -15.03
C ARG A 698 6.97 32.43 -14.37
N ALA A 699 6.14 31.70 -15.11
CA ALA A 699 5.49 30.49 -14.63
C ALA A 699 5.61 29.34 -15.64
N ALA A 700 5.64 28.12 -15.12
CA ALA A 700 5.52 26.89 -15.91
C ALA A 700 4.17 26.78 -16.64
N SER A 701 3.11 27.26 -15.99
CA SER A 701 1.80 27.54 -16.59
C SER A 701 1.85 28.84 -17.40
N THR A 702 1.39 28.81 -18.64
CA THR A 702 1.26 30.02 -19.48
C THR A 702 0.01 30.86 -19.16
N ARG A 703 -0.82 30.42 -18.19
CA ARG A 703 -2.08 31.06 -17.83
C ARG A 703 -2.02 31.62 -16.41
N ALA A 704 -2.51 32.85 -16.25
CA ALA A 704 -2.76 33.45 -14.95
C ALA A 704 -3.78 32.62 -14.16
N HIS A 705 -3.62 32.57 -12.83
CA HIS A 705 -4.56 31.91 -11.93
C HIS A 705 -4.53 32.53 -10.53
N ASN A 706 -5.66 32.41 -9.82
CA ASN A 706 -5.91 33.10 -8.54
C ASN A 706 -5.28 32.41 -7.32
N GLY A 707 -4.37 31.46 -7.52
CA GLY A 707 -3.79 30.60 -6.48
C GLY A 707 -4.17 29.13 -6.62
N ILE A 708 -3.60 28.28 -5.77
CA ILE A 708 -3.88 26.84 -5.68
C ILE A 708 -4.68 26.58 -4.39
N ASP A 709 -5.86 25.96 -4.52
CA ASP A 709 -6.70 25.69 -3.35
C ASP A 709 -6.21 24.43 -2.63
N ILE A 710 -5.38 24.64 -1.61
CA ILE A 710 -4.72 23.56 -0.87
C ILE A 710 -5.73 22.58 -0.24
N LEU A 711 -6.88 23.05 0.22
CA LEU A 711 -7.89 22.22 0.88
C LEU A 711 -8.56 21.28 -0.11
N LYS A 712 -8.78 21.72 -1.35
CA LYS A 712 -9.42 20.92 -2.39
C LYS A 712 -8.43 20.04 -3.13
N GLU A 713 -7.28 20.59 -3.49
CA GLU A 713 -6.37 19.96 -4.44
C GLU A 713 -5.34 19.03 -3.81
N SER A 714 -5.08 19.16 -2.51
CA SER A 714 -4.04 18.40 -1.81
C SER A 714 -4.53 17.79 -0.50
N MET A 715 -4.02 16.60 -0.20
CA MET A 715 -4.29 15.89 1.06
C MET A 715 -3.11 15.96 2.05
N THR A 716 -1.93 16.34 1.57
CA THR A 716 -0.73 16.55 2.39
C THR A 716 -0.06 17.86 1.99
N ILE A 717 0.66 18.47 2.93
CA ILE A 717 1.45 19.68 2.66
C ILE A 717 2.48 19.41 1.56
N ALA A 718 3.05 18.22 1.55
CA ALA A 718 4.05 17.79 0.61
C ALA A 718 3.48 17.70 -0.83
N SER A 719 2.25 17.16 -0.97
CA SER A 719 1.49 17.19 -2.23
C SER A 719 1.22 18.62 -2.69
N ALA A 720 0.90 19.53 -1.78
CA ALA A 720 0.63 20.92 -2.12
C ALA A 720 1.88 21.64 -2.63
N CYS A 721 3.03 21.41 -1.96
CA CYS A 721 4.33 21.92 -2.39
C CYS A 721 4.68 21.44 -3.81
N MET A 722 4.48 20.15 -4.08
CA MET A 722 4.72 19.56 -5.40
C MET A 722 3.74 20.12 -6.45
N CYS A 723 2.48 20.35 -6.09
CA CYS A 723 1.49 20.97 -6.97
C CYS A 723 1.92 22.40 -7.35
N HIS A 724 2.31 23.21 -6.36
CA HIS A 724 2.84 24.56 -6.57
C HIS A 724 4.08 24.55 -7.45
N PHE A 725 5.08 23.72 -7.15
CA PHE A 725 6.28 23.61 -7.97
C PHE A 725 5.96 23.21 -9.42
N ARG A 726 5.11 22.21 -9.64
CA ARG A 726 4.75 21.75 -10.99
C ARG A 726 3.88 22.74 -11.76
N THR A 727 3.13 23.59 -11.07
CA THR A 727 2.23 24.58 -11.69
C THR A 727 2.98 25.87 -12.02
N ASN A 728 3.85 26.31 -11.10
CA ASN A 728 4.46 27.63 -11.15
C ASN A 728 5.94 27.65 -11.52
N HIS A 729 6.69 26.57 -11.28
CA HIS A 729 8.16 26.61 -11.35
C HIS A 729 8.78 25.61 -12.35
N LEU A 730 8.15 24.45 -12.56
CA LEU A 730 8.70 23.36 -13.39
C LEU A 730 8.61 23.61 -14.90
N LYS A 731 9.74 23.78 -15.58
CA LYS A 731 9.80 23.83 -17.05
C LYS A 731 9.38 22.48 -17.67
N LYS A 732 8.76 22.51 -18.85
CA LYS A 732 8.43 21.29 -19.62
C LYS A 732 9.70 20.51 -19.97
N ASN A 733 9.63 19.17 -19.91
CA ASN A 733 10.73 18.27 -20.29
C ASN A 733 12.06 18.53 -19.56
N HIS A 734 11.98 19.01 -18.31
CA HIS A 734 13.15 19.42 -17.56
C HIS A 734 13.61 18.34 -16.58
N LEU A 735 12.71 17.89 -15.69
CA LEU A 735 13.01 16.83 -14.73
C LEU A 735 12.61 15.45 -15.28
N ALA A 736 13.61 14.60 -15.47
CA ALA A 736 13.42 13.21 -15.85
C ALA A 736 12.76 12.39 -14.73
N ILE A 737 11.99 11.37 -15.11
CA ILE A 737 11.51 10.31 -14.24
C ILE A 737 12.42 9.10 -14.46
N VAL A 738 13.04 8.61 -13.38
CA VAL A 738 13.92 7.43 -13.42
C VAL A 738 13.08 6.21 -13.80
N PRO A 739 13.51 5.43 -14.83
CA PRO A 739 12.83 4.19 -15.17
C PRO A 739 12.86 3.20 -14.01
N GLU A 740 11.86 2.33 -13.92
CA GLU A 740 11.71 1.39 -12.80
C GLU A 740 12.90 0.43 -12.63
N LYS A 741 13.60 0.11 -13.72
CA LYS A 741 14.81 -0.74 -13.72
C LYS A 741 16.12 0.05 -13.69
N GLY A 742 16.07 1.36 -13.44
CA GLY A 742 17.21 2.26 -13.60
C GLY A 742 17.43 2.66 -15.07
N TYR A 743 18.53 3.36 -15.33
CA TYR A 743 18.88 3.82 -16.68
C TYR A 743 19.63 2.77 -17.51
N ASP A 744 20.27 1.81 -16.85
CA ASP A 744 20.93 0.68 -17.52
C ASP A 744 19.87 -0.33 -17.98
N ASN A 745 20.09 -0.97 -19.13
CA ASN A 745 19.19 -1.98 -19.70
C ASN A 745 19.64 -3.41 -19.36
N ALA A 746 20.58 -3.58 -18.43
CA ALA A 746 20.98 -4.89 -17.93
C ALA A 746 19.76 -5.70 -17.46
N ASP A 747 19.83 -7.01 -17.69
CA ASP A 747 18.77 -7.91 -17.27
C ASP A 747 18.65 -7.97 -15.75
N ASN A 748 17.43 -8.27 -15.28
CA ASN A 748 17.15 -8.27 -13.85
C ASN A 748 17.49 -9.65 -13.28
N GLN A 749 18.71 -9.78 -12.76
CA GLN A 749 19.23 -11.01 -12.17
C GLN A 749 19.47 -10.84 -10.67
N SER A 750 19.20 -11.89 -9.88
CA SER A 750 19.34 -11.81 -8.43
C SER A 750 20.81 -11.66 -8.02
N ARG A 751 21.08 -10.89 -6.96
CA ARG A 751 22.44 -10.75 -6.41
C ARG A 751 23.01 -12.09 -5.93
N LEU A 752 22.15 -13.01 -5.50
CA LEU A 752 22.56 -14.38 -5.15
C LEU A 752 23.09 -15.11 -6.38
N ALA A 753 22.34 -15.08 -7.50
CA ALA A 753 22.73 -15.71 -8.75
C ALA A 753 24.05 -15.14 -9.29
N LEU A 754 24.20 -13.82 -9.34
CA LEU A 754 25.44 -13.18 -9.80
C LEU A 754 26.67 -13.58 -8.97
N LYS A 755 26.54 -13.61 -7.64
CA LYS A 755 27.61 -14.07 -6.74
C LYS A 755 27.95 -15.55 -6.98
N PHE A 756 26.92 -16.37 -7.14
CA PHE A 756 27.08 -17.79 -7.41
C PHE A 756 27.76 -18.04 -8.75
N LEU A 757 27.31 -17.39 -9.82
CA LEU A 757 27.89 -17.53 -11.16
C LEU A 757 29.33 -17.02 -11.19
N LYS A 758 29.67 -15.96 -10.45
CA LYS A 758 31.05 -15.50 -10.35
C LYS A 758 31.94 -16.49 -9.59
N TRP A 759 31.44 -17.09 -8.51
CA TRP A 759 32.13 -18.18 -7.83
C TRP A 759 32.31 -19.39 -8.76
N TYR A 760 31.28 -19.75 -9.52
CA TYR A 760 31.31 -20.87 -10.46
C TYR A 760 32.33 -20.65 -11.58
N GLU A 761 32.40 -19.43 -12.13
CA GLU A 761 33.40 -19.00 -13.11
C GLU A 761 34.83 -19.27 -12.60
N GLU A 762 35.12 -18.89 -11.35
CA GLU A 762 36.44 -19.04 -10.74
C GLU A 762 36.76 -20.48 -10.33
N GLU A 763 35.80 -21.20 -9.77
CA GLU A 763 35.95 -22.59 -9.30
C GLU A 763 36.24 -23.54 -10.46
N TYR A 764 35.52 -23.38 -11.57
CA TYR A 764 35.62 -24.26 -12.73
C TYR A 764 36.51 -23.70 -13.85
N GLY A 765 37.01 -22.48 -13.72
CA GLY A 765 37.87 -21.84 -14.72
C GLY A 765 37.18 -21.62 -16.08
N VAL A 766 35.87 -21.36 -16.07
CA VAL A 766 35.03 -21.19 -17.27
C VAL A 766 34.56 -19.75 -17.39
N GLU A 767 34.31 -19.24 -18.60
CA GLU A 767 33.66 -17.93 -18.76
C GLU A 767 32.13 -18.05 -18.74
N VAL A 768 31.47 -17.34 -17.82
CA VAL A 768 30.00 -17.35 -17.69
C VAL A 768 29.41 -16.02 -18.18
N GLN A 769 28.61 -16.08 -19.24
CA GLN A 769 27.77 -14.97 -19.67
C GLN A 769 26.59 -14.80 -18.69
N THR A 770 26.43 -13.59 -18.14
CA THR A 770 25.41 -13.22 -17.15
C THR A 770 24.64 -11.97 -17.59
N ALA A 771 23.71 -11.49 -16.78
CA ALA A 771 23.03 -10.21 -17.01
C ALA A 771 23.97 -9.00 -17.15
N TYR A 772 25.19 -9.07 -16.62
CA TYR A 772 26.17 -7.96 -16.64
C TYR A 772 27.21 -8.08 -17.76
N SER A 773 27.17 -9.15 -18.55
CA SER A 773 28.01 -9.32 -19.74
C SER A 773 27.56 -8.39 -20.87
N LYS A 774 28.45 -8.06 -21.82
CA LYS A 774 28.17 -7.12 -22.94
C LYS A 774 26.95 -7.51 -23.78
N GLY A 775 26.62 -8.80 -23.85
CA GLY A 775 25.45 -9.34 -24.54
C GLY A 775 24.19 -9.52 -23.66
N GLY A 776 24.25 -9.19 -22.37
CA GLY A 776 23.22 -9.52 -21.39
C GLY A 776 23.08 -11.04 -21.16
N GLU A 777 21.96 -11.47 -20.60
CA GLU A 777 21.65 -12.90 -20.46
C GLU A 777 21.48 -13.56 -21.84
N LYS A 778 21.98 -14.79 -21.99
CA LYS A 778 21.80 -15.56 -23.24
C LYS A 778 20.31 -15.82 -23.44
N LYS A 779 19.80 -15.44 -24.61
CA LYS A 779 18.41 -15.66 -24.99
C LYS A 779 18.29 -16.88 -25.90
N ILE A 780 17.53 -17.89 -25.46
CA ILE A 780 17.13 -19.06 -26.23
C ILE A 780 15.68 -18.85 -26.67
N ASP A 781 15.50 -18.44 -27.93
CA ASP A 781 14.22 -18.02 -28.52
C ASP A 781 13.51 -16.95 -27.67
N LYS A 782 12.49 -17.34 -26.89
CA LYS A 782 11.68 -16.45 -26.04
C LYS A 782 12.12 -16.40 -24.58
N TYR A 783 12.99 -17.32 -24.15
CA TYR A 783 13.47 -17.42 -22.78
C TYR A 783 14.91 -16.94 -22.63
N LYS A 784 15.26 -16.48 -21.43
CA LYS A 784 16.62 -16.11 -21.04
C LYS A 784 17.14 -17.11 -20.01
N LEU A 785 18.45 -17.27 -19.94
CA LEU A 785 19.14 -18.10 -18.97
C LEU A 785 19.93 -17.22 -18.00
N ASP A 786 19.98 -17.59 -16.71
CA ASP A 786 20.76 -16.87 -15.70
C ASP A 786 22.26 -16.84 -16.03
N GLY A 787 22.82 -17.98 -16.39
CA GLY A 787 24.22 -18.14 -16.79
C GLY A 787 24.34 -18.92 -18.09
N TRP A 788 25.34 -18.60 -18.90
CA TRP A 788 25.63 -19.32 -20.14
C TRP A 788 27.12 -19.49 -20.35
N ILE A 789 27.56 -20.73 -20.59
CA ILE A 789 28.93 -21.09 -20.90
C ILE A 789 28.97 -21.52 -22.37
N GLU A 790 29.54 -20.67 -23.22
CA GLU A 790 29.53 -20.87 -24.68
C GLU A 790 30.37 -22.08 -25.08
N GLU A 791 31.52 -22.29 -24.45
CA GLU A 791 32.43 -23.41 -24.75
C GLU A 791 31.77 -24.78 -24.52
N GLU A 792 30.92 -24.89 -23.50
CA GLU A 792 30.22 -26.12 -23.13
C GLU A 792 28.81 -26.23 -23.73
N GLN A 793 28.31 -25.17 -24.37
CA GLN A 793 26.90 -25.00 -24.74
C GLN A 793 25.96 -25.32 -23.56
N LEU A 794 26.31 -24.78 -22.39
CA LEU A 794 25.67 -25.08 -21.11
C LEU A 794 24.97 -23.85 -20.53
N GLY A 795 23.67 -23.98 -20.29
CA GLY A 795 22.88 -23.05 -19.49
C GLY A 795 22.96 -23.35 -18.00
N ILE A 796 23.05 -22.30 -17.18
CA ILE A 796 22.94 -22.38 -15.72
C ILE A 796 21.69 -21.58 -15.32
N GLU A 797 20.86 -22.17 -14.46
CA GLU A 797 19.68 -21.54 -13.85
C GLU A 797 19.86 -21.49 -12.33
N VAL A 798 19.66 -20.31 -11.74
CA VAL A 798 19.73 -20.12 -10.28
C VAL A 798 18.33 -19.79 -9.76
N ASN A 799 17.61 -20.84 -9.37
CA ASN A 799 16.21 -20.73 -8.98
C ASN A 799 16.06 -20.22 -7.54
N GLY A 800 15.53 -18.99 -7.41
CA GLY A 800 15.05 -18.48 -6.12
C GLY A 800 13.91 -19.33 -5.57
N CYS A 801 14.04 -19.85 -4.36
CA CYS A 801 13.14 -20.90 -3.85
C CYS A 801 11.68 -20.42 -3.80
N VAL A 802 11.46 -19.18 -3.37
CA VAL A 802 10.13 -18.56 -3.23
C VAL A 802 9.49 -18.18 -4.58
N TRP A 803 10.30 -17.96 -5.60
CA TRP A 803 9.82 -17.53 -6.92
C TRP A 803 9.52 -18.70 -7.85
N HIS A 804 10.25 -19.80 -7.68
CA HIS A 804 10.15 -21.02 -8.49
C HIS A 804 9.50 -22.20 -7.75
N GLY A 805 9.11 -22.02 -6.49
CA GLY A 805 8.40 -23.04 -5.72
C GLY A 805 9.24 -24.29 -5.45
N CYS A 806 10.44 -24.13 -4.90
CA CYS A 806 11.35 -25.24 -4.59
C CYS A 806 10.64 -26.35 -3.81
N GLU A 807 10.69 -27.60 -4.28
CA GLU A 807 10.01 -28.74 -3.61
C GLU A 807 10.48 -28.95 -2.17
N LYS A 808 11.72 -28.59 -1.84
CA LYS A 808 12.27 -28.71 -0.49
C LYS A 808 11.80 -27.60 0.46
N CYS A 809 11.58 -26.39 -0.05
CA CYS A 809 11.20 -25.21 0.76
C CYS A 809 9.70 -24.92 0.73
N TYR A 810 9.01 -25.32 -0.34
CA TYR A 810 7.59 -25.14 -0.61
C TYR A 810 7.00 -26.47 -1.12
N PRO A 811 6.99 -27.52 -0.28
CA PRO A 811 6.56 -28.87 -0.68
C PRO A 811 5.08 -28.90 -1.09
N GLU A 812 4.24 -28.11 -0.43
CA GLU A 812 2.80 -28.05 -0.72
C GLU A 812 2.52 -27.33 -2.04
N SER A 813 1.94 -28.05 -3.00
CA SER A 813 1.60 -27.50 -4.33
C SER A 813 0.61 -26.34 -4.29
N ASN A 814 -0.17 -26.19 -3.20
CA ASN A 814 -1.19 -25.16 -3.05
C ASN A 814 -0.69 -23.86 -2.41
N THR A 815 0.56 -23.81 -1.91
CA THR A 815 1.11 -22.60 -1.31
C THR A 815 1.17 -21.46 -2.33
N ILE A 816 0.55 -20.33 -2.02
CA ILE A 816 0.57 -19.14 -2.89
C ILE A 816 1.92 -18.44 -2.74
N LEU A 817 2.65 -18.34 -3.85
CA LEU A 817 3.92 -17.64 -3.93
C LEU A 817 3.70 -16.13 -4.17
N PRO A 818 4.71 -15.26 -3.96
CA PRO A 818 4.59 -13.80 -4.15
C PRO A 818 4.20 -13.37 -5.58
N ASN A 819 4.38 -14.25 -6.56
CA ASN A 819 3.94 -14.03 -7.94
C ASN A 819 2.43 -14.26 -8.16
N GLY A 820 1.69 -14.68 -7.11
CA GLY A 820 0.25 -14.94 -7.15
C GLY A 820 -0.14 -16.31 -7.70
N PHE A 821 0.82 -17.16 -8.07
CA PHE A 821 0.59 -18.55 -8.45
C PHE A 821 0.79 -19.48 -7.25
N THR A 822 0.17 -20.66 -7.32
CA THR A 822 0.48 -21.74 -6.38
C THR A 822 1.85 -22.35 -6.74
N ALA A 823 2.56 -22.91 -5.75
CA ALA A 823 3.88 -23.50 -5.96
C ALA A 823 3.86 -24.61 -7.02
N GLY A 824 2.83 -25.46 -7.04
CA GLY A 824 2.65 -26.50 -8.05
C GLY A 824 2.48 -25.93 -9.46
N LYS A 825 1.66 -24.88 -9.62
CA LYS A 825 1.45 -24.22 -10.92
C LYS A 825 2.69 -23.49 -11.42
N GLN A 826 3.51 -22.97 -10.50
CA GLN A 826 4.78 -22.36 -10.85
C GLN A 826 5.80 -23.40 -11.29
N ARG A 827 5.90 -24.54 -10.60
CA ARG A 827 6.75 -25.68 -11.00
C ARG A 827 6.39 -26.20 -12.39
N GLU A 828 5.10 -26.41 -12.67
CA GLU A 828 4.61 -26.83 -13.99
C GLU A 828 5.05 -25.85 -15.10
N LYS A 829 4.92 -24.54 -14.86
CA LYS A 829 5.37 -23.53 -15.81
C LYS A 829 6.87 -23.53 -16.04
N ASP A 830 7.66 -23.70 -14.97
CA ASP A 830 9.11 -23.74 -15.05
C ASP A 830 9.58 -25.01 -15.74
N GLU A 831 8.91 -26.14 -15.53
CA GLU A 831 9.14 -27.40 -16.23
C GLU A 831 8.87 -27.24 -17.74
N MET A 832 7.70 -26.72 -18.13
CA MET A 832 7.39 -26.43 -19.55
C MET A 832 8.42 -25.49 -20.19
N ARG A 833 8.92 -24.50 -19.44
CA ARG A 833 9.99 -23.60 -19.91
C ARG A 833 11.29 -24.36 -20.11
N LEU A 834 11.71 -25.18 -19.15
CA LEU A 834 12.96 -25.93 -19.20
C LEU A 834 12.94 -27.01 -20.29
N GLU A 835 11.83 -27.73 -20.46
CA GLU A 835 11.64 -28.69 -21.55
C GLU A 835 11.78 -28.01 -22.92
N PHE A 836 11.19 -26.83 -23.09
CA PHE A 836 11.33 -26.05 -24.31
C PHE A 836 12.80 -25.64 -24.56
N ILE A 837 13.53 -25.20 -23.54
CA ILE A 837 14.95 -24.83 -23.71
C ILE A 837 15.78 -26.06 -24.09
N LYS A 838 15.55 -27.19 -23.42
CA LYS A 838 16.22 -28.47 -23.71
C LYS A 838 15.92 -28.96 -25.14
N SER A 839 14.69 -28.76 -25.64
CA SER A 839 14.32 -29.15 -27.01
C SER A 839 15.05 -28.35 -28.10
N GLN A 840 15.62 -27.19 -27.76
CA GLN A 840 16.50 -26.42 -28.64
C GLN A 840 17.95 -26.95 -28.66
N GLY A 841 18.23 -28.12 -28.06
CA GLY A 841 19.55 -28.74 -28.03
C GLY A 841 20.48 -28.21 -26.94
N VAL A 842 19.96 -27.45 -25.97
CA VAL A 842 20.73 -26.82 -24.90
C VAL A 842 20.74 -27.67 -23.64
N LYS A 843 21.92 -27.91 -23.06
CA LYS A 843 22.06 -28.52 -21.73
C LYS A 843 21.80 -27.46 -20.66
N VAL A 844 21.07 -27.79 -19.60
CA VAL A 844 20.78 -26.84 -18.50
C VAL A 844 21.07 -27.49 -17.14
N LYS A 845 21.88 -26.83 -16.30
CA LYS A 845 22.09 -27.15 -14.88
C LYS A 845 21.29 -26.16 -14.02
N ILE A 846 20.62 -26.68 -12.99
CA ILE A 846 19.76 -25.89 -12.10
C ILE A 846 20.33 -25.94 -10.69
N PHE A 847 20.48 -24.78 -10.06
CA PHE A 847 20.90 -24.63 -8.67
C PHE A 847 19.83 -23.89 -7.89
N TRP A 848 19.36 -24.47 -6.79
CA TRP A 848 18.34 -23.83 -5.97
C TRP A 848 18.97 -22.91 -4.91
N GLU A 849 18.29 -21.80 -4.61
CA GLU A 849 18.72 -20.87 -3.57
C GLU A 849 19.03 -21.55 -2.23
N CYS A 850 18.21 -22.51 -1.79
CA CYS A 850 18.43 -23.22 -0.54
C CYS A 850 19.64 -24.16 -0.58
N GLU A 851 20.00 -24.67 -1.76
CA GLU A 851 21.18 -25.49 -1.97
C GLU A 851 22.43 -24.63 -1.94
N ILE A 852 22.41 -23.47 -2.60
CA ILE A 852 23.49 -22.49 -2.56
C ILE A 852 23.72 -22.01 -1.12
N ARG A 853 22.66 -21.76 -0.34
CA ARG A 853 22.79 -21.40 1.08
C ARG A 853 23.48 -22.51 1.89
N LYS A 854 23.12 -23.77 1.68
CA LYS A 854 23.80 -24.92 2.32
C LYS A 854 25.26 -25.07 1.88
N MET A 855 25.57 -24.78 0.62
CA MET A 855 26.96 -24.76 0.13
C MET A 855 27.76 -23.68 0.86
N LEU A 856 27.19 -22.49 1.02
CA LEU A 856 27.83 -21.41 1.79
C LEU A 856 28.06 -21.83 3.25
N ASP A 857 27.12 -22.52 3.91
CA ASP A 857 27.32 -22.91 5.31
C ASP A 857 28.52 -23.86 5.49
N LYS A 858 28.73 -24.76 4.52
CA LYS A 858 29.80 -25.78 4.54
C LYS A 858 31.13 -25.24 4.05
N ASP A 859 31.13 -24.43 2.99
CA ASP A 859 32.32 -24.00 2.30
C ASP A 859 32.77 -22.60 2.78
N ARG A 860 33.93 -22.58 3.46
CA ARG A 860 34.54 -21.33 3.94
C ARG A 860 35.09 -20.48 2.79
N GLU A 861 35.61 -21.09 1.74
CA GLU A 861 36.18 -20.40 0.60
C GLU A 861 35.08 -19.74 -0.25
N MET A 862 34.03 -20.50 -0.58
CA MET A 862 32.84 -19.97 -1.25
C MET A 862 32.24 -18.79 -0.47
N ARG A 863 32.13 -18.88 0.86
CA ARG A 863 31.70 -17.75 1.70
C ARG A 863 32.60 -16.53 1.57
N ASN A 864 33.92 -16.73 1.55
CA ASN A 864 34.86 -15.63 1.39
C ASN A 864 34.74 -15.00 0.00
N LYS A 865 34.56 -15.78 -1.06
CA LYS A 865 34.29 -15.28 -2.42
C LYS A 865 32.98 -14.49 -2.49
N PHE A 866 31.90 -15.00 -1.89
CA PHE A 866 30.61 -14.29 -1.80
C PHE A 866 30.68 -12.98 -1.00
N LYS A 867 31.52 -12.93 0.04
CA LYS A 867 31.79 -11.71 0.83
C LYS A 867 32.61 -10.69 0.04
N ASN A 868 33.59 -11.15 -0.74
CA ASN A 868 34.50 -10.31 -1.52
C ASN A 868 33.98 -9.96 -2.92
N TYR A 869 32.78 -10.42 -3.29
CA TYR A 869 32.17 -10.10 -4.58
C TYR A 869 32.03 -8.59 -4.78
N LEU A 870 32.70 -8.07 -5.82
CA LEU A 870 32.62 -6.68 -6.25
C LEU A 870 31.46 -6.53 -7.22
N ASP A 871 30.45 -5.77 -6.81
CA ASP A 871 29.29 -5.51 -7.66
C ASP A 871 29.63 -4.50 -8.76
N ASN A 872 29.92 -5.01 -9.96
CA ASN A 872 30.15 -4.23 -11.18
C ASN A 872 28.87 -3.99 -12.01
N GLY A 873 27.69 -4.32 -11.44
CA GLY A 873 26.39 -4.19 -12.09
C GLY A 873 25.93 -2.74 -12.29
N PRO A 874 24.68 -2.55 -12.74
CA PRO A 874 24.05 -1.24 -12.90
C PRO A 874 24.19 -0.33 -11.69
N ILE A 875 24.08 0.97 -11.95
CA ILE A 875 23.94 1.99 -10.89
C ILE A 875 22.52 1.92 -10.34
N ASP A 876 22.40 1.56 -9.06
CA ASP A 876 21.20 1.87 -8.27
C ASP A 876 21.31 3.31 -7.77
N ILE A 877 20.55 4.21 -8.39
CA ILE A 877 20.56 5.63 -8.03
C ILE A 877 20.08 5.86 -6.58
N ARG A 878 19.32 4.94 -5.98
CA ARG A 878 18.92 5.05 -4.56
C ARG A 878 20.07 4.71 -3.60
N SER A 879 21.05 3.95 -4.06
CA SER A 879 22.21 3.60 -3.23
C SER A 879 23.14 4.79 -2.94
N CYS A 880 23.07 5.86 -3.73
CA CYS A 880 23.76 7.12 -3.46
C CYS A 880 22.90 8.17 -2.73
N PHE A 881 21.70 7.79 -2.25
CA PHE A 881 20.82 8.70 -1.52
C PHE A 881 20.86 8.42 -0.03
N PHE A 882 21.43 9.36 0.71
CA PHE A 882 21.55 9.29 2.17
C PHE A 882 20.84 10.46 2.86
N GLY A 883 20.55 10.27 4.14
CA GLY A 883 19.99 11.31 5.02
C GLY A 883 21.05 12.33 5.47
N GLY A 884 20.78 13.04 6.57
CA GLY A 884 21.80 13.89 7.18
C GLY A 884 23.00 13.09 7.68
N ARG A 885 24.20 13.68 7.60
CA ARG A 885 25.41 13.11 8.23
C ARG A 885 25.28 13.18 9.74
N THR A 886 25.35 12.04 10.40
CA THR A 886 25.42 11.94 11.86
C THR A 886 26.63 11.10 12.22
N GLY A 887 27.64 11.73 12.82
CA GLY A 887 28.89 11.07 13.21
C GLY A 887 29.43 11.67 14.51
N PRO A 888 28.97 11.21 15.68
CA PRO A 888 29.46 11.72 16.95
C PRO A 888 30.93 11.28 17.14
N LEU A 889 31.83 12.24 17.34
CA LEU A 889 33.22 11.94 17.78
C LEU A 889 33.24 11.39 19.21
N ARG A 890 32.27 11.80 20.03
CA ARG A 890 32.09 11.34 21.41
C ARG A 890 30.60 11.26 21.73
N LEU A 891 30.16 10.14 22.32
CA LEU A 891 28.74 9.93 22.67
C LEU A 891 28.29 10.75 23.88
N PHE A 892 29.21 11.05 24.81
CA PHE A 892 28.95 11.87 25.99
C PHE A 892 30.20 12.66 26.38
N TYR A 893 30.03 13.98 26.56
CA TYR A 893 31.07 14.87 27.07
C TYR A 893 30.49 15.75 28.18
N SER A 894 31.16 15.76 29.33
CA SER A 894 30.89 16.72 30.40
C SER A 894 32.00 17.76 30.40
N PRO A 895 31.69 19.07 30.25
CA PRO A 895 32.71 20.11 30.21
C PRO A 895 33.41 20.23 31.56
N ARG A 896 34.74 20.39 31.53
CA ARG A 896 35.55 20.65 32.73
C ARG A 896 35.41 22.11 33.18
N ALA A 897 35.87 22.42 34.39
CA ALA A 897 35.90 23.79 34.89
C ALA A 897 36.70 24.70 33.92
N GLY A 898 36.07 25.77 33.45
CA GLY A 898 36.63 26.69 32.45
C GLY A 898 36.35 26.34 30.99
N GLU A 899 35.81 25.15 30.69
CA GLU A 899 35.39 24.77 29.35
C GLU A 899 33.99 25.28 29.03
N LYS A 900 33.76 25.65 27.76
CA LYS A 900 32.45 26.04 27.24
C LYS A 900 32.11 25.15 26.05
N ILE A 901 30.86 24.70 25.99
CA ILE A 901 30.33 23.99 24.83
C ILE A 901 29.63 25.02 23.94
N SER A 902 30.06 25.12 22.68
CA SER A 902 29.42 25.95 21.67
C SER A 902 28.61 25.06 20.72
N TYR A 903 27.43 25.56 20.31
CA TYR A 903 26.56 24.89 19.34
C TYR A 903 26.44 25.77 18.10
N TYR A 904 26.75 25.21 16.94
CA TYR A 904 26.62 25.87 15.64
C TYR A 904 25.53 25.16 14.84
N ASP A 905 24.54 25.92 14.36
CA ASP A 905 23.46 25.43 13.52
C ASP A 905 23.40 26.22 12.21
N VAL A 906 23.44 25.51 11.08
CA VAL A 906 23.28 26.15 9.77
C VAL A 906 21.80 26.48 9.57
N THR A 907 21.49 27.77 9.52
CA THR A 907 20.12 28.23 9.34
C THR A 907 19.59 27.81 7.97
N SER A 908 18.70 26.80 7.94
CA SER A 908 18.10 26.29 6.71
C SER A 908 19.12 25.71 5.71
N LEU A 909 19.92 24.72 6.14
CA LEU A 909 20.90 24.01 5.30
C LEU A 909 20.35 23.54 3.94
N TYR A 910 19.31 22.69 3.90
CA TYR A 910 18.77 22.19 2.62
C TYR A 910 18.29 23.31 1.69
N PRO A 911 17.52 24.31 2.15
CA PRO A 911 17.15 25.47 1.32
C PRO A 911 18.34 26.22 0.74
N PHE A 912 19.39 26.44 1.54
CA PHE A 912 20.61 27.06 1.07
C PHE A 912 21.22 26.27 -0.10
N VAL A 913 21.38 24.96 0.06
CA VAL A 913 21.88 24.06 -0.99
C VAL A 913 21.03 24.16 -2.26
N ASN A 914 19.70 24.18 -2.15
CA ASN A 914 18.80 24.28 -3.30
C ASN A 914 18.92 25.57 -4.11
N VAL A 915 19.41 26.64 -3.50
CA VAL A 915 19.60 27.94 -4.15
C VAL A 915 21.02 28.09 -4.69
N SER A 916 22.01 27.52 -4.01
CA SER A 916 23.43 27.67 -4.37
C SER A 916 23.99 26.57 -5.28
N THR A 917 23.25 25.47 -5.47
CA THR A 917 23.75 24.26 -6.15
C THR A 917 23.22 24.10 -7.56
N LYS A 918 24.07 23.56 -8.44
CA LYS A 918 23.74 23.16 -9.79
C LYS A 918 23.16 21.75 -9.85
N TYR A 919 21.92 21.60 -10.33
CA TYR A 919 21.20 20.31 -10.39
C TYR A 919 21.21 19.72 -11.80
N PRO A 920 21.51 18.42 -11.98
CA PRO A 920 21.53 17.75 -13.31
C PRO A 920 20.14 17.53 -13.92
N VAL A 921 19.87 18.04 -15.12
CA VAL A 921 18.53 17.96 -15.74
C VAL A 921 18.52 17.03 -16.95
N GLY A 922 17.34 16.52 -17.31
CA GLY A 922 17.19 15.57 -18.40
C GLY A 922 17.56 14.12 -18.03
N HIS A 923 17.65 13.28 -19.06
CA HIS A 923 18.07 11.88 -18.90
C HIS A 923 19.58 11.75 -19.10
N PRO A 924 20.30 10.99 -18.25
CA PRO A 924 21.73 10.80 -18.39
C PRO A 924 22.06 9.88 -19.56
N LYS A 925 23.28 10.02 -20.08
CA LYS A 925 23.95 9.04 -20.93
C LYS A 925 24.56 7.95 -20.05
N VAL A 926 24.27 6.70 -20.38
CA VAL A 926 24.80 5.54 -19.66
C VAL A 926 26.12 5.12 -20.29
N HIS A 927 27.16 4.99 -19.46
CA HIS A 927 28.46 4.45 -19.85
C HIS A 927 28.77 3.17 -19.08
N ILE A 928 29.08 2.11 -19.83
CA ILE A 928 29.52 0.81 -19.33
C ILE A 928 31.02 0.72 -19.59
N ILE A 929 31.84 1.05 -18.58
CA ILE A 929 33.28 1.25 -18.75
C ILE A 929 34.07 0.04 -18.23
N ASN A 930 33.87 -0.36 -16.96
CA ASN A 930 34.60 -1.47 -16.31
C ASN A 930 36.13 -1.41 -16.53
N LYS A 931 36.77 -0.30 -16.16
CA LYS A 931 38.20 -0.07 -16.38
C LYS A 931 38.92 0.19 -15.06
N ASP A 932 40.13 -0.34 -14.92
CA ASP A 932 41.03 0.02 -13.83
C ASP A 932 41.58 1.43 -14.05
N VAL A 933 41.60 2.24 -12.99
CA VAL A 933 42.02 3.64 -13.00
C VAL A 933 42.90 3.90 -11.78
N HIS A 934 43.51 5.08 -11.71
CA HIS A 934 44.24 5.51 -10.52
C HIS A 934 43.98 7.00 -10.31
N TRP A 935 42.81 7.32 -9.76
CA TRP A 935 42.42 8.70 -9.47
C TRP A 935 42.79 9.04 -8.04
N THR A 936 43.53 10.13 -7.90
CA THR A 936 44.02 10.65 -6.61
C THR A 936 43.66 12.12 -6.41
N ARG A 937 43.19 12.79 -7.47
CA ARG A 937 42.79 14.19 -7.44
C ARG A 937 41.50 14.40 -8.22
N PRO A 938 40.70 15.45 -7.91
CA PRO A 938 39.48 15.77 -8.64
C PRO A 938 39.64 15.89 -10.16
N GLU A 939 40.80 16.35 -10.63
CA GLU A 939 41.08 16.53 -12.07
C GLU A 939 41.14 15.21 -12.83
N ASP A 940 41.40 14.09 -12.14
CA ASP A 940 41.41 12.76 -12.73
C ASP A 940 39.99 12.30 -13.12
N ASN A 941 38.96 12.85 -12.47
CA ASN A 941 37.57 12.56 -12.77
C ASN A 941 37.10 13.38 -13.99
N THR A 942 37.07 12.77 -15.17
CA THR A 942 36.59 13.43 -16.39
C THR A 942 35.06 13.64 -16.44
N PHE A 943 34.30 13.08 -15.49
CA PHE A 943 32.84 13.13 -15.46
C PHE A 943 32.34 14.07 -14.36
N GLN A 944 32.39 15.38 -14.65
CA GLN A 944 32.13 16.45 -13.68
C GLN A 944 30.66 16.56 -13.23
N LEU A 945 29.70 16.09 -14.05
CA LEU A 945 28.27 16.06 -13.71
C LEU A 945 27.71 14.65 -13.91
N ALA A 946 27.96 13.77 -12.95
CA ALA A 946 27.60 12.37 -13.09
C ALA A 946 27.29 11.68 -11.75
N ILE A 947 26.67 10.51 -11.86
CA ILE A 947 26.67 9.49 -10.81
C ILE A 947 27.61 8.39 -11.26
N LEU A 948 28.57 8.05 -10.40
CA LEU A 948 29.62 7.10 -10.70
C LEU A 948 29.49 5.88 -9.78
N LYS A 949 29.79 4.71 -10.33
CA LYS A 949 30.05 3.49 -9.56
C LYS A 949 31.52 3.19 -9.65
N VAL A 950 32.22 3.28 -8.52
CA VAL A 950 33.68 3.24 -8.42
C VAL A 950 34.13 2.34 -7.28
N PHE A 951 35.33 1.76 -7.38
CA PHE A 951 36.01 1.17 -6.23
C PHE A 951 36.88 2.24 -5.57
N VAL A 952 36.59 2.56 -4.31
CA VAL A 952 37.25 3.63 -3.56
C VAL A 952 38.04 3.05 -2.40
N ILE A 953 39.20 3.64 -2.12
CA ILE A 953 40.04 3.34 -0.97
C ILE A 953 40.20 4.64 -0.17
N PRO A 954 39.74 4.69 1.09
CA PRO A 954 39.92 5.87 1.95
C PRO A 954 41.39 6.04 2.39
N PRO A 955 41.80 7.23 2.85
CA PRO A 955 43.08 7.42 3.53
C PRO A 955 43.11 6.65 4.86
N ARG A 956 44.31 6.42 5.41
CA ARG A 956 44.46 5.71 6.71
C ARG A 956 44.02 6.56 7.89
N ILE A 957 44.15 7.88 7.77
CA ILE A 957 43.82 8.86 8.79
C ILE A 957 43.16 10.05 8.09
N ILE A 958 42.03 10.52 8.64
CA ILE A 958 41.30 11.71 8.21
C ILE A 958 40.37 12.13 9.35
N ASP A 959 40.18 13.43 9.54
CA ASP A 959 39.33 13.97 10.60
C ASP A 959 37.84 13.73 10.33
N ILE A 960 37.42 13.93 9.08
CA ILE A 960 36.01 13.84 8.65
C ILE A 960 35.90 12.91 7.44
N PRO A 961 35.66 11.60 7.63
CA PRO A 961 35.54 10.66 6.52
C PRO A 961 34.38 11.02 5.58
N VAL A 962 34.59 10.96 4.26
CA VAL A 962 33.71 11.55 3.23
C VAL A 962 32.68 10.56 2.67
N LEU A 963 33.09 9.39 2.21
CA LEU A 963 32.16 8.48 1.54
C LEU A 963 31.46 7.55 2.55
N PRO A 964 30.12 7.48 2.53
CA PRO A 964 29.38 6.58 3.40
C PRO A 964 29.38 5.13 2.90
N MET A 965 29.09 4.21 3.82
CA MET A 965 28.80 2.81 3.57
C MET A 965 27.65 2.35 4.47
N LYS A 966 26.72 1.58 3.90
CA LYS A 966 25.69 0.88 4.67
C LYS A 966 26.16 -0.52 5.04
N ILE A 967 26.07 -0.86 6.32
CA ILE A 967 26.54 -2.14 6.86
C ILE A 967 25.39 -2.86 7.58
N GLY A 968 25.14 -4.12 7.23
CA GLY A 968 24.06 -4.94 7.79
C GLY A 968 23.24 -5.61 6.68
N THR A 969 22.51 -6.68 7.02
CA THR A 969 21.57 -7.37 6.12
C THR A 969 20.12 -7.07 6.45
N ASP A 970 19.79 -6.95 7.74
CA ASP A 970 18.42 -6.79 8.23
C ASP A 970 18.15 -5.41 8.88
N ASP A 971 19.20 -4.78 9.43
CA ASP A 971 19.21 -3.38 9.90
C ASP A 971 20.47 -2.68 9.37
N GLU A 972 20.34 -2.03 8.21
CA GLU A 972 21.45 -1.29 7.59
C GLU A 972 21.83 -0.07 8.46
N ARG A 973 23.04 -0.08 9.01
CA ARG A 973 23.64 1.10 9.68
C ARG A 973 24.43 1.91 8.66
N LEU A 974 24.16 3.21 8.59
CA LEU A 974 24.95 4.15 7.80
C LEU A 974 26.20 4.56 8.59
N LEU A 975 27.38 4.27 8.04
CA LEU A 975 28.68 4.59 8.65
C LEU A 975 29.57 5.31 7.64
N PHE A 976 30.59 6.01 8.14
CA PHE A 976 31.62 6.63 7.31
C PHE A 976 32.99 6.03 7.67
N PRO A 977 33.29 4.80 7.23
CA PRO A 977 34.47 4.07 7.68
C PRO A 977 35.75 4.39 6.87
N LEU A 978 36.90 4.25 7.51
CA LEU A 978 38.23 4.23 6.84
C LEU A 978 38.70 2.81 6.47
N CYS A 979 37.92 1.81 6.83
CA CYS A 979 38.12 0.43 6.43
C CYS A 979 36.77 -0.29 6.43
N SER A 980 36.31 -0.64 5.23
CA SER A 980 35.10 -1.44 5.01
C SER A 980 35.15 -2.75 5.82
N ARG A 981 36.31 -3.43 5.80
CA ARG A 981 36.50 -4.69 6.52
C ARG A 981 36.37 -4.55 8.04
N CYS A 982 37.06 -3.58 8.66
CA CYS A 982 36.94 -3.31 10.10
C CYS A 982 35.50 -3.04 10.50
N ALA A 983 34.78 -2.25 9.69
CA ALA A 983 33.39 -1.88 9.97
C ALA A 983 32.44 -3.08 9.83
N CYS A 984 32.76 -4.05 8.95
CA CYS A 984 32.02 -5.30 8.82
C CYS A 984 32.30 -6.30 9.95
N GLU A 985 33.53 -6.33 10.46
CA GLU A 985 33.98 -7.24 11.52
C GLU A 985 33.59 -6.76 12.92
N ASN A 986 33.58 -5.44 13.17
CA ASN A 986 33.32 -4.84 14.47
C ASN A 986 31.96 -4.12 14.53
N ARG A 987 30.87 -4.84 14.20
CA ARG A 987 29.53 -4.25 14.03
C ARG A 987 28.93 -3.64 15.30
N GLU A 988 29.28 -4.19 16.45
CA GLU A 988 28.78 -3.73 17.76
C GLU A 988 29.55 -2.51 18.28
N GLY A 989 30.68 -2.18 17.64
CA GLY A 989 31.53 -1.05 18.00
C GLY A 989 32.32 -1.29 19.28
N SER A 990 33.55 -0.78 19.32
CA SER A 990 34.30 -0.56 20.56
C SER A 990 35.22 0.64 20.34
N VAL A 991 35.42 1.47 21.38
CA VAL A 991 36.35 2.60 21.32
C VAL A 991 37.70 2.12 21.80
N ASN A 992 38.64 1.90 20.87
CA ASN A 992 40.02 1.57 21.19
C ASN A 992 40.95 2.64 20.63
N GLN A 993 41.46 3.50 21.50
CA GLN A 993 42.35 4.61 21.14
C GLN A 993 43.68 4.15 20.52
N ASN A 994 44.09 2.89 20.76
CA ASN A 994 45.33 2.33 20.27
C ASN A 994 45.13 1.38 19.07
N TYR A 995 43.94 1.34 18.48
CA TYR A 995 43.66 0.45 17.35
C TYR A 995 44.30 0.94 16.06
N SER A 996 45.12 0.09 15.44
CA SER A 996 45.64 0.29 14.08
C SER A 996 45.09 -0.79 13.15
N CYS A 997 44.54 -0.38 12.01
CA CYS A 997 43.94 -1.28 11.05
C CYS A 997 45.01 -2.11 10.31
N PRO A 998 45.01 -3.45 10.43
CA PRO A 998 45.99 -4.33 9.78
C PRO A 998 45.64 -4.62 8.31
N HIS A 999 44.48 -4.20 7.83
CA HIS A 999 43.97 -4.53 6.50
C HIS A 999 44.75 -3.82 5.39
N SER A 1000 44.89 -4.51 4.25
CA SER A 1000 45.45 -3.95 3.02
C SER A 1000 44.49 -2.94 2.39
N ASP A 1001 44.99 -2.12 1.48
CA ASP A 1001 44.18 -1.08 0.83
C ASP A 1001 43.00 -1.65 0.04
N LEU A 1002 43.19 -2.80 -0.61
CA LEU A 1002 42.11 -3.53 -1.28
C LEU A 1002 41.03 -4.03 -0.29
N GLN A 1003 41.42 -4.49 0.90
CA GLN A 1003 40.47 -4.91 1.94
C GLN A 1003 39.77 -3.73 2.62
N ARG A 1004 40.43 -2.56 2.66
CA ARG A 1004 39.88 -1.32 3.23
C ARG A 1004 38.85 -0.69 2.30
N GLY A 1005 39.05 -0.80 0.99
CA GLY A 1005 38.18 -0.22 -0.02
C GLY A 1005 36.84 -0.93 -0.20
N TRP A 1006 35.93 -0.30 -0.95
CA TRP A 1006 34.62 -0.85 -1.31
C TRP A 1006 34.12 -0.25 -2.62
N VAL A 1007 33.09 -0.88 -3.19
CA VAL A 1007 32.33 -0.31 -4.32
C VAL A 1007 31.37 0.75 -3.78
N SER A 1008 31.58 2.00 -4.19
CA SER A 1008 30.73 3.13 -3.86
C SER A 1008 29.96 3.61 -5.09
N THR A 1009 28.66 3.87 -4.92
CA THR A 1009 27.87 4.66 -5.86
C THR A 1009 27.76 6.07 -5.27
N CYS A 1010 28.32 7.06 -5.94
CA CYS A 1010 28.37 8.43 -5.43
C CYS A 1010 28.22 9.46 -6.56
N THR A 1011 27.89 10.70 -6.19
CA THR A 1011 27.88 11.81 -7.13
C THR A 1011 29.31 12.23 -7.47
N SER A 1012 29.52 12.82 -8.65
CA SER A 1012 30.82 13.39 -9.04
C SER A 1012 31.34 14.40 -8.03
N ILE A 1013 30.43 15.18 -7.42
CA ILE A 1013 30.75 16.19 -6.41
C ILE A 1013 31.30 15.54 -5.14
N GLU A 1014 30.60 14.54 -4.58
CA GLU A 1014 31.05 13.83 -3.38
C GLU A 1014 32.34 13.06 -3.62
N LEU A 1015 32.50 12.48 -4.82
CA LEU A 1015 33.72 11.78 -5.19
C LEU A 1015 34.91 12.73 -5.27
N ASN A 1016 34.73 13.92 -5.85
CA ASN A 1016 35.79 14.92 -5.95
C ASN A 1016 36.23 15.41 -4.55
N VAL A 1017 35.28 15.70 -3.65
CA VAL A 1017 35.60 16.03 -2.25
C VAL A 1017 36.35 14.88 -1.57
N ALA A 1018 35.97 13.62 -1.83
CA ALA A 1018 36.69 12.47 -1.29
C ALA A 1018 38.14 12.41 -1.81
N LEU A 1019 38.35 12.70 -3.09
CA LEU A 1019 39.70 12.75 -3.69
C LEU A 1019 40.55 13.87 -3.08
N GLU A 1020 39.98 15.05 -2.81
CA GLU A 1020 40.64 16.16 -2.10
C GLU A 1020 41.11 15.73 -0.71
N GLU A 1021 40.27 14.95 -0.03
CA GLU A 1021 40.52 14.38 1.29
C GLU A 1021 41.39 13.10 1.27
N GLY A 1022 42.04 12.80 0.14
CA GLY A 1022 43.04 11.73 0.02
C GLY A 1022 42.48 10.32 -0.23
N TYR A 1023 41.22 10.20 -0.66
CA TYR A 1023 40.71 8.92 -1.18
C TYR A 1023 41.36 8.60 -2.53
N ILE A 1024 41.43 7.32 -2.88
CA ILE A 1024 41.95 6.82 -4.15
C ILE A 1024 40.88 5.99 -4.85
N VAL A 1025 40.67 6.22 -6.15
CA VAL A 1025 39.82 5.36 -6.99
C VAL A 1025 40.71 4.44 -7.81
N THR A 1026 40.50 3.13 -7.68
CA THR A 1026 41.26 2.13 -8.44
C THR A 1026 40.48 1.48 -9.58
N LYS A 1027 39.15 1.66 -9.61
CA LYS A 1027 38.31 1.08 -10.66
C LYS A 1027 37.06 1.90 -10.94
N LEU A 1028 36.75 2.10 -12.21
CA LEU A 1028 35.53 2.76 -12.70
C LEU A 1028 34.62 1.74 -13.39
N PHE A 1029 33.45 1.48 -12.82
CA PHE A 1029 32.51 0.47 -13.33
C PHE A 1029 31.50 1.07 -14.31
N ARG A 1030 30.74 2.07 -13.86
CA ARG A 1030 29.61 2.66 -14.59
C ARG A 1030 29.56 4.16 -14.35
N VAL A 1031 29.02 4.89 -15.34
CA VAL A 1031 28.76 6.33 -15.23
C VAL A 1031 27.38 6.66 -15.79
N LEU A 1032 26.60 7.42 -15.04
CA LEU A 1032 25.43 8.13 -15.52
C LEU A 1032 25.81 9.60 -15.70
N GLU A 1033 26.20 9.96 -16.91
CA GLU A 1033 26.66 11.32 -17.24
C GLU A 1033 25.48 12.19 -17.67
N TYR A 1034 25.33 13.36 -17.05
CA TYR A 1034 24.31 14.33 -17.44
C TYR A 1034 24.93 15.41 -18.33
N THR A 1035 24.31 15.66 -19.47
CA THR A 1035 24.79 16.66 -20.44
C THR A 1035 24.30 18.08 -20.13
N SER A 1036 23.41 18.25 -19.15
CA SER A 1036 22.78 19.52 -18.85
C SER A 1036 22.49 19.64 -17.36
N SER A 1037 22.46 20.88 -16.87
CA SER A 1037 22.16 21.21 -15.48
C SER A 1037 21.47 22.57 -15.37
N ASP A 1038 20.79 22.82 -14.25
CA ASP A 1038 20.11 24.06 -13.92
C ASP A 1038 20.44 24.44 -12.47
N ASP A 1039 21.11 25.58 -12.29
CA ASP A 1039 21.48 26.18 -11.00
C ASP A 1039 20.36 27.05 -10.40
N LYS A 1040 19.25 27.22 -11.12
CA LYS A 1040 18.06 27.96 -10.70
C LYS A 1040 16.83 27.08 -10.66
N LEU A 1041 17.00 25.76 -10.64
CA LEU A 1041 15.89 24.79 -10.68
C LEU A 1041 14.91 24.99 -9.52
N PHE A 1042 15.45 25.12 -8.30
CA PHE A 1042 14.66 25.29 -7.08
C PHE A 1042 14.73 26.70 -6.51
N ALA A 1043 15.69 27.52 -6.95
CA ALA A 1043 15.91 28.86 -6.40
C ALA A 1043 14.65 29.76 -6.39
N PRO A 1044 13.84 29.84 -7.47
CA PRO A 1044 12.60 30.64 -7.44
C PRO A 1044 11.57 30.14 -6.42
N TYR A 1045 11.39 28.81 -6.34
CA TYR A 1045 10.47 28.20 -5.37
C TYR A 1045 10.92 28.45 -3.93
N ILE A 1046 12.21 28.27 -3.65
CA ILE A 1046 12.75 28.45 -2.30
C ILE A 1046 12.68 29.92 -1.89
N SER A 1047 12.96 30.85 -2.81
CA SER A 1047 12.97 32.29 -2.54
C SER A 1047 11.61 32.80 -2.05
N GLU A 1048 10.50 32.28 -2.60
CA GLU A 1048 9.14 32.66 -2.20
C GLU A 1048 8.87 32.39 -0.73
N PHE A 1049 9.03 31.14 -0.29
CA PHE A 1049 8.74 30.78 1.09
C PHE A 1049 9.86 31.18 2.06
N MET A 1050 11.10 31.35 1.58
CA MET A 1050 12.16 31.94 2.40
C MET A 1050 11.90 33.42 2.68
N SER A 1051 11.37 34.17 1.71
CA SER A 1051 10.91 35.55 1.93
C SER A 1051 9.85 35.60 3.03
N GLU A 1052 8.80 34.78 2.93
CA GLU A 1052 7.75 34.67 3.96
C GLU A 1052 8.30 34.30 5.34
N LYS A 1053 9.26 33.36 5.39
CA LYS A 1053 9.94 32.98 6.63
C LYS A 1053 10.73 34.14 7.24
N ILE A 1054 11.41 34.94 6.41
CA ILE A 1054 12.22 36.09 6.84
C ILE A 1054 11.31 37.23 7.31
N HIS A 1055 10.27 37.59 6.53
CA HIS A 1055 9.24 38.56 6.93
C HIS A 1055 8.67 38.21 8.29
N SER A 1056 8.27 36.95 8.46
CA SER A 1056 7.69 36.44 9.71
C SER A 1056 8.71 36.29 10.86
N SER A 1057 10.01 36.40 10.59
CA SER A 1057 11.03 36.41 11.64
C SER A 1057 11.25 37.82 12.20
N GLY A 1058 10.98 38.86 11.40
CA GLY A 1058 11.37 40.23 11.69
C GLY A 1058 12.89 40.44 11.61
N PHE A 1059 13.33 41.67 11.88
CA PHE A 1059 14.75 41.99 12.00
C PHE A 1059 15.31 41.46 13.32
N ASP A 1060 16.59 41.13 13.32
CA ASP A 1060 17.32 40.78 14.54
C ASP A 1060 17.34 41.97 15.51
N SER A 1061 17.33 41.71 16.81
CA SER A 1061 17.38 42.76 17.85
C SER A 1061 18.59 43.70 17.71
N SER A 1062 19.70 43.23 17.16
CA SER A 1062 20.91 44.03 16.91
C SER A 1062 20.80 44.97 15.70
N MET A 1063 19.85 44.71 14.80
CA MET A 1063 19.65 45.47 13.56
C MET A 1063 18.36 46.28 13.56
N LYS A 1064 17.40 45.87 14.39
CA LYS A 1064 16.08 46.49 14.47
C LYS A 1064 16.20 47.98 14.76
N ASP A 1065 15.45 48.78 14.02
CA ASP A 1065 15.41 50.25 14.11
C ASP A 1065 16.70 50.95 13.62
N ASN A 1066 17.67 50.19 13.08
CA ASN A 1066 18.83 50.73 12.36
C ASN A 1066 18.60 50.65 10.85
N PHE A 1067 18.13 51.76 10.26
CA PHE A 1067 17.76 51.80 8.85
C PHE A 1067 18.85 51.31 7.89
N ALA A 1068 20.11 51.68 8.14
CA ALA A 1068 21.24 51.32 7.28
C ALA A 1068 21.56 49.82 7.37
N ALA A 1069 21.51 49.24 8.58
CA ALA A 1069 21.72 47.80 8.79
C ALA A 1069 20.58 46.99 8.16
N GLU A 1070 19.33 47.44 8.33
CA GLU A 1070 18.15 46.82 7.71
C GLU A 1070 18.21 46.87 6.17
N GLU A 1071 18.59 48.01 5.59
CA GLU A 1071 18.71 48.16 4.14
C GLU A 1071 19.83 47.28 3.57
N ASN A 1072 20.97 47.21 4.27
CA ASN A 1072 22.07 46.34 3.89
C ASN A 1072 21.65 44.85 3.94
N PHE A 1073 20.89 44.44 4.96
CA PHE A 1073 20.36 43.08 5.06
C PHE A 1073 19.39 42.74 3.92
N ILE A 1074 18.46 43.66 3.58
CA ILE A 1074 17.52 43.49 2.45
C ILE A 1074 18.29 43.37 1.13
N LYS A 1075 19.27 44.26 0.92
CA LYS A 1075 20.12 44.25 -0.28
C LYS A 1075 20.91 42.95 -0.39
N GLU A 1076 21.49 42.48 0.70
CA GLU A 1076 22.25 41.21 0.75
C GLU A 1076 21.36 40.00 0.42
N CYS A 1077 20.12 39.96 0.94
CA CYS A 1077 19.16 38.90 0.62
C CYS A 1077 18.88 38.82 -0.88
N ASN A 1078 18.73 39.96 -1.54
CA ASN A 1078 18.46 40.03 -2.98
C ASN A 1078 19.72 39.73 -3.81
N GLU A 1079 20.86 40.35 -3.49
CA GLU A 1079 22.10 40.19 -4.27
C GLU A 1079 22.67 38.78 -4.18
N LYS A 1080 22.66 38.16 -2.98
CA LYS A 1080 23.23 36.82 -2.78
C LYS A 1080 22.27 35.69 -3.14
N PHE A 1081 20.98 35.86 -2.87
CA PHE A 1081 20.00 34.76 -2.95
C PHE A 1081 18.82 35.01 -3.87
N GLY A 1082 18.68 36.22 -4.44
CA GLY A 1082 17.51 36.61 -5.24
C GLY A 1082 16.22 36.68 -4.42
N ILE A 1083 16.32 36.81 -3.09
CA ILE A 1083 15.17 36.88 -2.19
C ILE A 1083 14.76 38.33 -2.03
N ILE A 1084 13.56 38.65 -2.52
CA ILE A 1084 12.98 39.99 -2.40
C ILE A 1084 12.35 40.11 -1.01
N ILE A 1085 12.84 41.04 -0.21
CA ILE A 1085 12.31 41.36 1.12
C ILE A 1085 11.62 42.72 1.10
N GLU A 1086 10.37 42.77 1.57
CA GLU A 1086 9.60 44.00 1.69
C GLU A 1086 9.61 44.46 3.15
N ARG A 1087 10.21 45.63 3.43
CA ARG A 1087 10.41 46.14 4.80
C ARG A 1087 9.10 46.25 5.58
N ASN A 1088 8.02 46.68 4.93
CA ASN A 1088 6.69 46.82 5.54
C ASN A 1088 6.05 45.49 5.97
N LYS A 1089 6.55 44.34 5.48
CA LYS A 1089 6.08 43.01 5.89
C LYS A 1089 6.93 42.39 7.01
N MET A 1090 8.03 43.04 7.40
CA MET A 1090 8.92 42.54 8.46
C MET A 1090 8.25 42.67 9.82
N GLY A 1091 7.86 41.54 10.40
CA GLY A 1091 7.19 41.48 11.69
C GLY A 1091 7.23 40.06 12.27
N ALA A 1092 7.56 39.95 13.56
CA ALA A 1092 7.66 38.66 14.21
C ALA A 1092 6.29 37.95 14.26
N ASN A 1093 6.16 36.84 13.53
CA ASN A 1093 5.00 35.96 13.54
C ASN A 1093 5.47 34.50 13.58
N LYS A 1094 5.40 33.90 14.78
CA LYS A 1094 6.01 32.59 15.05
C LYS A 1094 5.45 31.47 14.18
N GLY A 1095 4.15 31.45 13.87
CA GLY A 1095 3.62 30.33 13.10
C GLY A 1095 3.46 30.55 11.61
N ARG A 1096 3.34 31.78 11.09
CA ARG A 1096 3.63 32.04 9.66
C ARG A 1096 5.07 31.60 9.35
N ARG A 1097 6.03 31.93 10.23
CA ARG A 1097 7.41 31.44 10.15
C ARG A 1097 7.49 29.92 10.17
N THR A 1098 6.73 29.27 11.04
CA THR A 1098 6.72 27.79 11.15
C THR A 1098 6.14 27.13 9.89
N GLN A 1099 5.09 27.68 9.30
CA GLN A 1099 4.49 27.20 8.05
C GLN A 1099 5.42 27.37 6.87
N ALA A 1100 6.00 28.55 6.69
CA ALA A 1100 6.97 28.81 5.64
C ALA A 1100 8.17 27.85 5.76
N LYS A 1101 8.67 27.63 6.99
CA LYS A 1101 9.72 26.63 7.28
C LYS A 1101 9.26 25.20 6.94
N LEU A 1102 8.01 24.84 7.23
CA LEU A 1102 7.45 23.53 6.93
C LEU A 1102 7.37 23.28 5.42
N ILE A 1103 6.82 24.24 4.66
CA ILE A 1103 6.67 24.16 3.20
C ILE A 1103 8.03 23.94 2.52
N VAL A 1104 9.00 24.77 2.90
CA VAL A 1104 10.37 24.70 2.39
C VAL A 1104 11.02 23.34 2.67
N LYS A 1105 10.82 22.78 3.87
CA LYS A 1105 11.38 21.46 4.25
C LYS A 1105 10.65 20.29 3.58
N GLN A 1106 9.32 20.34 3.50
CA GLN A 1106 8.49 19.22 3.02
C GLN A 1106 8.58 19.03 1.50
N PHE A 1107 8.82 20.11 0.76
CA PHE A 1107 9.05 20.04 -0.68
C PHE A 1107 10.20 19.08 -1.04
N MET A 1108 11.29 19.12 -0.28
CA MET A 1108 12.45 18.24 -0.48
C MET A 1108 12.09 16.78 -0.25
N GLY A 1109 11.41 16.47 0.86
CA GLY A 1109 10.98 15.11 1.16
C GLY A 1109 10.18 14.45 0.02
N GLU A 1110 9.29 15.18 -0.67
CA GLU A 1110 8.50 14.66 -1.80
C GLU A 1110 9.30 14.44 -3.08
N ILE A 1111 10.22 15.36 -3.43
CA ILE A 1111 11.04 15.23 -4.65
C ILE A 1111 11.83 13.92 -4.63
N PHE A 1112 12.39 13.57 -3.47
CA PHE A 1112 13.23 12.38 -3.31
C PHE A 1112 12.44 11.07 -3.02
N VAL A 1113 11.18 11.16 -2.58
CA VAL A 1113 10.32 9.97 -2.39
C VAL A 1113 9.78 9.42 -3.72
N LYS A 1114 9.52 10.29 -4.70
CA LYS A 1114 9.14 9.86 -6.05
C LYS A 1114 10.35 9.30 -6.77
N LYS A 1115 10.15 8.35 -7.70
CA LYS A 1115 11.20 7.75 -8.58
C LYS A 1115 11.86 8.78 -9.53
N CYS A 1116 12.01 10.03 -9.11
CA CYS A 1116 12.39 11.13 -9.98
C CYS A 1116 13.84 11.56 -9.74
N TRP A 1117 14.34 11.57 -8.50
CA TRP A 1117 15.66 12.13 -8.20
C TRP A 1117 16.32 11.51 -6.97
N THR A 1118 17.63 11.34 -7.03
CA THR A 1118 18.51 11.05 -5.88
C THR A 1118 19.86 11.72 -6.10
N PHE A 1119 19.88 13.04 -5.94
CA PHE A 1119 21.10 13.82 -5.70
C PHE A 1119 20.92 14.47 -4.33
N THR A 1120 21.52 13.90 -3.30
CA THR A 1120 21.81 14.63 -2.07
C THR A 1120 23.28 14.98 -2.10
N MET A 1121 23.61 16.26 -1.92
CA MET A 1121 24.98 16.63 -1.62
C MET A 1121 25.17 16.50 -0.11
N HIS A 1122 26.12 15.69 0.31
CA HIS A 1122 26.74 15.87 1.60
C HIS A 1122 27.66 17.08 1.53
N HIS A 1123 27.31 18.15 2.25
CA HIS A 1123 28.31 19.17 2.57
C HIS A 1123 29.28 18.56 3.57
N TYR A 1124 30.56 18.56 3.17
CA TYR A 1124 31.72 18.40 4.03
C TYR A 1124 32.20 19.77 4.47
#